data_AF-A0A3A8ZFI8-F1
#
_entry.id   AF-A0A3A8ZFI8-F1
#
_cell.length_a   1.000
_cell.length_b   1.000
_cell.length_c   1.000
_cell.angle_alpha   90.00
_cell.angle_beta   90.00
_cell.angle_gamma   90.00
#
_symmetry.space_group_name_H-M   'P 1'
#
loop_
_entity.id
_entity.type
_entity.pdbx_description
1 polymer ?
#
loop_
_entity_poly.entity_id
_entity_poly.type
_entity_poly.pdbx_seq_one_letter_code
_entity_poly.pdbx_strand_id
1 'polypeptide(L)'
;MKMVFRLALSKLRYHKSRTMLTGIAIMLTTMLLTAIGTSAIALLDMNRQLVVAQTNYHAAFGLTEPGQLSVLSKHINVESLQSAENFAQIIYGKMNGSLNYYETIKDGIYFSHLELTEGHYPEREDEICSVPAFFKRVGADPVVGGKVTLSFRVNGKGDIQTKEFTISGLFPDREISTDISDSRIAWGAYVSKALLTQYEETGLYEPSPMAYLRVYGEDTLSYDEMENKINSTASDIGLDEEHVSCNKQYLFTMTSPDTDAVSIVVVISLVVVLFSTLVIYSIYYVGVITDIQEIGKLKALGASKRQISRLFFCQSGIICIFAIPLGLLIGYLLPWFLFPQVIRILNAAALDSTRMDHLKGLRNQLHMFSLPFLLAVVISVLIAVLVSLLKPIRMAKKVSPVEAIRYQENTTDCKSRRGHLTVKVSTLTFANLARNKRRTIVTMLTMGLSSVLFICVAAVMNSCRVEDLARRNILEGEFRISLDYAHNDKEYPENNLDALVQQEYFSEAFLERLSSIEGVESVKRAPGIILSSTDMESTLFAESNNRVAISCFTREDLPELNEQLVSGDIDYDRMTANNEVIYTHEYSFEKYGLALGDVFPLTLYDGDREIPLTVTLTAVSQPESYITLIIMTKDSWDNLGLTCDPTTDIYLHVKDAQYDDVKKALQDIVAENEHFSLYSMDEEMAIGRSGLSLIKYPVYLILVLIAVIGFMNLINTMITSIITRKRELGILQALGLSNRQLVRMLSGEGMVFTAGTLFISATLGHLFGYLFFLYAKKMHFMSLKSYHFPLWETVILALVLLFGQAAITLFINKKVEKESLIDRIRSQE
;
A
#
# COMPACT_ATOMS: atom_id res chain seq x y z
N MET A 1 46.14 -8.16 -27.00
CA MET A 1 45.05 -7.52 -26.22
C MET A 1 44.98 -5.99 -26.47
N LYS A 2 46.11 -5.27 -26.42
CA LYS A 2 46.19 -3.81 -26.65
C LYS A 2 45.57 -3.31 -27.98
N MET A 3 45.75 -4.03 -29.08
CA MET A 3 45.22 -3.62 -30.40
C MET A 3 43.68 -3.62 -30.45
N VAL A 4 43.03 -4.69 -29.95
CA VAL A 4 41.56 -4.80 -29.94
C VAL A 4 40.93 -3.70 -29.08
N PHE A 5 41.55 -3.39 -27.94
CA PHE A 5 41.09 -2.31 -27.07
C PHE A 5 41.22 -0.93 -27.71
N ARG A 6 42.37 -0.62 -28.35
CA ARG A 6 42.54 0.66 -29.08
C ARG A 6 41.55 0.78 -30.24
N LEU A 7 41.31 -0.31 -30.97
CA LEU A 7 40.33 -0.33 -32.05
C LEU A 7 38.91 -0.11 -31.51
N ALA A 8 38.54 -0.76 -30.39
CA ALA A 8 37.27 -0.54 -29.71
C ALA A 8 37.08 0.94 -29.35
N LEU A 9 38.08 1.56 -28.71
CA LEU A 9 38.03 2.96 -28.29
C LEU A 9 37.92 3.92 -29.47
N SER A 10 38.70 3.71 -30.53
CA SER A 10 38.63 4.50 -31.76
C SER A 10 37.23 4.45 -32.37
N LYS A 11 36.67 3.24 -32.46
CA LYS A 11 35.34 3.02 -33.04
C LYS A 11 34.21 3.63 -32.20
N LEU A 12 34.32 3.59 -30.87
CA LEU A 12 33.37 4.27 -29.97
C LEU A 12 33.40 5.80 -30.17
N ARG A 13 34.59 6.38 -30.38
CA ARG A 13 34.78 7.82 -30.64
C ARG A 13 34.31 8.22 -32.03
N TYR A 14 34.40 7.33 -33.01
CA TYR A 14 33.91 7.56 -34.37
C TYR A 14 32.38 7.58 -34.38
N HIS A 15 31.73 6.57 -33.79
CA HIS A 15 30.26 6.49 -33.72
C HIS A 15 29.68 7.12 -32.44
N LYS A 16 29.98 8.40 -32.18
CA LYS A 16 29.59 9.10 -30.94
C LYS A 16 28.11 8.97 -30.59
N SER A 17 27.21 9.18 -31.56
CA SER A 17 25.76 9.11 -31.33
C SER A 17 25.31 7.72 -30.88
N ARG A 18 25.87 6.65 -31.46
CA ARG A 18 25.54 5.27 -31.08
C ARG A 18 26.08 4.94 -29.70
N THR A 19 27.34 5.30 -29.45
CA THR A 19 27.99 5.11 -28.15
C THR A 19 27.22 5.80 -27.03
N MET A 20 26.81 7.06 -27.24
CA MET A 20 26.01 7.82 -26.29
C MET A 20 24.67 7.14 -26.02
N LEU A 21 24.00 6.65 -27.06
CA LEU A 21 22.68 6.02 -26.95
C LEU A 21 22.72 4.71 -26.17
N THR A 22 23.71 3.85 -26.46
CA THR A 22 23.95 2.63 -25.68
C THR A 22 24.31 2.96 -24.23
N GLY A 23 25.14 3.99 -24.01
CA GLY A 23 25.51 4.46 -22.67
C GLY A 23 24.32 4.94 -21.87
N ILE A 24 23.44 5.76 -22.47
CA ILE A 24 22.22 6.24 -21.83
C ILE A 24 21.27 5.09 -21.51
N ALA A 25 21.09 4.12 -22.40
CA ALA A 25 20.22 2.97 -22.14
C ALA A 25 20.71 2.14 -20.95
N ILE A 26 22.01 1.87 -20.86
CA ILE A 26 22.62 1.14 -19.74
C ILE A 26 22.52 1.97 -18.46
N MET A 27 22.86 3.26 -18.51
CA MET A 27 22.78 4.19 -17.39
C MET A 27 21.35 4.27 -16.84
N LEU A 28 20.34 4.40 -17.70
CA LEU A 28 18.93 4.50 -17.31
C LEU A 28 18.42 3.19 -16.68
N THR A 29 18.86 2.04 -17.20
CA THR A 29 18.58 0.73 -16.61
C THR A 29 19.13 0.63 -15.20
N THR A 30 20.41 0.98 -15.03
CA THR A 30 21.06 0.99 -13.72
C THR A 30 20.38 1.97 -12.78
N MET A 31 20.11 3.19 -13.24
CA MET A 31 19.40 4.23 -12.49
C MET A 31 18.05 3.74 -11.99
N LEU A 32 17.25 3.08 -12.84
CA LEU A 32 15.94 2.58 -12.46
C LEU A 32 16.03 1.46 -11.40
N LEU A 33 16.87 0.46 -11.63
CA LEU A 33 17.03 -0.65 -10.68
C LEU A 33 17.53 -0.15 -9.32
N THR A 34 18.49 0.79 -9.33
CA THR A 34 18.95 1.44 -8.10
C THR A 34 17.84 2.25 -7.46
N ALA A 35 17.09 3.05 -8.21
CA ALA A 35 16.02 3.89 -7.67
C ALA A 35 14.89 3.07 -7.04
N ILE A 36 14.45 2.00 -7.72
CA ILE A 36 13.41 1.09 -7.21
C ILE A 36 13.86 0.45 -5.91
N GLY A 37 15.04 -0.16 -5.87
CA GLY A 37 15.45 -0.88 -4.66
C GLY A 37 15.89 0.02 -3.52
N THR A 38 16.51 1.17 -3.78
CA THR A 38 16.81 2.15 -2.71
C THR A 38 15.53 2.75 -2.14
N SER A 39 14.51 3.00 -2.97
CA SER A 39 13.18 3.42 -2.48
C SER A 39 12.50 2.31 -1.67
N ALA A 40 12.64 1.05 -2.10
CA ALA A 40 12.11 -0.09 -1.34
C ALA A 40 12.80 -0.23 0.02
N ILE A 41 14.13 -0.16 0.08
CA ILE A 41 14.88 -0.18 1.34
C ILE A 41 14.46 0.99 2.24
N ALA A 42 14.29 2.19 1.67
CA ALA A 42 13.81 3.35 2.42
C ALA A 42 12.42 3.12 3.02
N LEU A 43 11.51 2.48 2.27
CA LEU A 43 10.17 2.17 2.73
C LEU A 43 10.17 1.11 3.83
N LEU A 44 11.00 0.07 3.69
CA LEU A 44 11.18 -0.98 4.70
C LEU A 44 11.76 -0.41 5.99
N ASP A 45 12.80 0.43 5.89
CA ASP A 45 13.43 1.08 7.02
C ASP A 45 12.48 2.08 7.71
N MET A 46 11.71 2.84 6.92
CA MET A 46 10.65 3.71 7.43
C MET A 46 9.57 2.91 8.18
N ASN A 47 9.10 1.79 7.61
CA ASN A 47 8.12 0.93 8.28
C ASN A 47 8.67 0.39 9.60
N ARG A 48 9.92 -0.09 9.58
CA ARG A 48 10.63 -0.55 10.78
C ARG A 48 10.69 0.52 11.86
N GLN A 49 11.11 1.74 11.50
CA GLN A 49 11.21 2.84 12.46
C GLN A 49 9.83 3.28 12.98
N LEU A 50 8.79 3.28 12.16
CA LEU A 50 7.42 3.56 12.59
C LEU A 50 6.89 2.52 13.58
N VAL A 51 7.15 1.24 13.32
CA VAL A 51 6.71 0.13 14.18
C VAL A 51 7.44 0.17 15.53
N VAL A 52 8.76 0.38 15.54
CA VAL A 52 9.55 0.55 16.78
C VAL A 52 9.11 1.77 17.59
N ALA A 53 8.80 2.88 16.92
CA ALA A 53 8.38 4.10 17.59
C ALA A 53 7.03 3.95 18.30
N GLN A 54 6.19 3.02 17.85
CA GLN A 54 4.92 2.72 18.51
C GLN A 54 5.11 1.80 19.70
N THR A 55 5.75 0.65 19.50
CA THR A 55 5.96 -0.37 20.55
C THR A 55 7.17 -1.24 20.20
N ASN A 56 7.76 -1.91 21.18
CA ASN A 56 8.80 -2.92 20.91
C ASN A 56 8.68 -4.21 21.74
N TYR A 57 7.49 -4.52 22.27
CA TYR A 57 7.25 -5.81 22.93
C TYR A 57 7.08 -6.92 21.89
N HIS A 58 7.43 -8.15 22.27
CA HIS A 58 7.23 -9.33 21.42
C HIS A 58 5.85 -9.95 21.66
N ALA A 59 5.42 -10.02 22.92
CA ALA A 59 4.13 -10.55 23.31
C ALA A 59 3.56 -9.85 24.53
N ALA A 60 2.24 -9.90 24.66
CA ALA A 60 1.49 -9.50 25.84
C ALA A 60 0.80 -10.75 26.41
N PHE A 61 1.01 -11.02 27.70
CA PHE A 61 0.41 -12.14 28.42
C PHE A 61 -0.64 -11.59 29.38
N GLY A 62 -1.90 -11.99 29.20
CA GLY A 62 -2.97 -11.70 30.14
C GLY A 62 -2.85 -12.64 31.34
N LEU A 63 -2.26 -12.17 32.43
CA LEU A 63 -1.98 -13.03 33.58
C LEU A 63 -3.28 -13.37 34.32
N THR A 64 -3.43 -14.64 34.69
CA THR A 64 -4.61 -15.17 35.38
C THR A 64 -4.36 -15.42 36.86
N GLU A 65 -3.09 -15.66 37.25
CA GLU A 65 -2.70 -15.91 38.63
C GLU A 65 -1.67 -14.89 39.13
N PRO A 66 -1.80 -14.39 40.38
CA PRO A 66 -0.86 -13.41 40.96
C PRO A 66 0.61 -13.87 40.98
N GLY A 67 0.86 -15.18 41.00
CA GLY A 67 2.21 -15.75 41.01
C GLY A 67 2.94 -15.69 39.66
N GLN A 68 2.20 -15.63 38.55
CA GLN A 68 2.77 -15.78 37.20
C GLN A 68 3.76 -14.67 36.84
N LEU A 69 3.48 -13.42 37.21
CA LEU A 69 4.39 -12.29 36.93
C LEU A 69 5.78 -12.50 37.57
N SER A 70 5.79 -13.05 38.79
CA SER A 70 7.02 -13.32 39.53
C SER A 70 7.84 -14.47 38.91
N VAL A 71 7.17 -15.47 38.34
CA VAL A 71 7.81 -16.57 37.61
C VAL A 71 8.35 -16.06 36.27
N LEU A 72 7.56 -15.27 35.55
CA LEU A 72 7.91 -14.70 34.25
C LEU A 72 9.15 -13.79 34.34
N SER A 73 9.27 -12.97 35.39
CA SER A 73 10.44 -12.11 35.59
C SER A 73 11.77 -12.89 35.71
N LYS A 74 11.71 -14.11 36.26
CA LYS A 74 12.87 -15.01 36.44
C LYS A 74 13.07 -15.99 35.29
N HIS A 75 12.15 -16.01 34.33
CA HIS A 75 12.17 -16.97 33.24
C HIS A 75 13.39 -16.75 32.31
N ILE A 76 14.03 -17.84 31.90
CA ILE A 76 15.30 -17.80 31.14
C ILE A 76 15.14 -17.18 29.75
N ASN A 77 13.95 -17.32 29.15
CA ASN A 77 13.66 -16.79 27.83
C ASN A 77 13.37 -15.29 27.83
N VAL A 78 12.97 -14.72 28.97
CA VAL A 78 12.51 -13.33 29.06
C VAL A 78 13.71 -12.39 29.14
N GLU A 79 13.83 -11.49 28.17
CA GLU A 79 14.84 -10.43 28.11
C GLU A 79 14.44 -9.25 29.00
N SER A 80 13.23 -8.71 28.78
CA SER A 80 12.66 -7.58 29.51
C SER A 80 11.17 -7.81 29.77
N LEU A 81 10.67 -7.19 30.83
CA LEU A 81 9.30 -7.38 31.30
C LEU A 81 8.75 -6.08 31.89
N GLN A 82 7.60 -5.65 31.38
CA GLN A 82 6.79 -4.58 31.94
C GLN A 82 5.40 -5.13 32.28
N SER A 83 4.87 -4.72 33.43
CA SER A 83 3.45 -4.88 33.77
C SER A 83 2.73 -3.60 33.37
N ALA A 84 1.58 -3.72 32.70
CA ALA A 84 0.66 -2.61 32.53
C ALA A 84 -0.73 -2.99 33.00
N GLU A 85 -1.41 -2.03 33.62
CA GLU A 85 -2.74 -2.18 34.17
C GLU A 85 -3.59 -0.99 33.73
N ASN A 86 -4.74 -1.27 33.12
CA ASN A 86 -5.76 -0.26 32.89
C ASN A 86 -6.58 -0.14 34.17
N PHE A 87 -6.27 0.88 34.98
CA PHE A 87 -6.85 1.05 36.29
C PHE A 87 -8.30 1.53 36.22
N ALA A 88 -8.56 2.54 35.37
CA ALA A 88 -9.90 3.13 35.29
C ALA A 88 -10.18 3.81 33.95
N GLN A 89 -11.45 3.82 33.55
CA GLN A 89 -11.94 4.64 32.44
C GLN A 89 -12.29 6.04 32.93
N ILE A 90 -11.83 7.08 32.25
CA ILE A 90 -12.15 8.47 32.57
C ILE A 90 -13.55 8.80 32.06
N ILE A 91 -14.36 9.43 32.90
CA ILE A 91 -15.70 9.90 32.56
C ILE A 91 -15.66 11.42 32.43
N TYR A 92 -15.62 11.92 31.19
CA TYR A 92 -15.61 13.36 30.91
C TYR A 92 -16.26 13.67 29.55
N GLY A 93 -17.58 13.89 29.56
CA GLY A 93 -18.35 14.05 28.33
C GLY A 93 -18.15 12.85 27.39
N LYS A 94 -17.92 13.10 26.10
CA LYS A 94 -17.67 12.06 25.08
C LYS A 94 -16.20 11.64 24.97
N MET A 95 -15.35 12.01 25.92
CA MET A 95 -13.92 11.74 25.86
C MET A 95 -13.64 10.26 26.07
N ASN A 96 -12.92 9.62 25.14
CA ASN A 96 -12.41 8.28 25.34
C ASN A 96 -11.09 8.35 26.12
N GLY A 97 -11.13 8.21 27.45
CA GLY A 97 -9.93 8.33 28.29
C GLY A 97 -9.72 7.17 29.26
N SER A 98 -8.47 6.89 29.61
CA SER A 98 -8.11 5.88 30.61
C SER A 98 -6.97 6.33 31.53
N LEU A 99 -7.04 5.85 32.77
CA LEU A 99 -5.98 5.91 33.78
C LEU A 99 -5.23 4.58 33.75
N ASN A 100 -3.93 4.65 33.49
CA ASN A 100 -3.09 3.47 33.30
C ASN A 100 -1.94 3.49 34.30
N TYR A 101 -1.53 2.30 34.72
CA TYR A 101 -0.35 2.09 35.53
C TYR A 101 0.66 1.21 34.76
N TYR A 102 1.94 1.54 34.88
CA TYR A 102 3.02 0.79 34.25
C TYR A 102 4.16 0.57 35.25
N GLU A 103 4.66 -0.65 35.30
CA GLU A 103 5.78 -1.03 36.17
C GLU A 103 6.81 -1.82 35.37
N THR A 104 8.06 -1.34 35.34
CA THR A 104 9.16 -2.16 34.82
C THR A 104 9.57 -3.18 35.87
N ILE A 105 9.36 -4.46 35.57
CA ILE A 105 9.69 -5.57 36.47
C ILE A 105 11.10 -6.08 36.20
N LYS A 106 11.49 -6.13 34.93
CA LYS A 106 12.83 -6.56 34.48
C LYS A 106 13.36 -5.58 33.46
N ASP A 107 14.43 -4.88 33.84
CA ASP A 107 15.13 -3.94 32.98
C ASP A 107 15.68 -4.63 31.72
N GLY A 108 15.54 -3.95 30.59
CA GLY A 108 16.12 -4.34 29.31
C GLY A 108 15.79 -3.32 28.23
N ILE A 109 15.93 -3.70 26.95
CA ILE A 109 15.71 -2.81 25.80
C ILE A 109 14.20 -2.72 25.51
N TYR A 110 13.42 -2.18 26.44
CA TYR A 110 11.99 -1.97 26.27
C TYR A 110 11.66 -0.48 26.18
N PHE A 111 11.16 -0.06 25.02
CA PHE A 111 10.79 1.32 24.70
C PHE A 111 9.27 1.45 24.84
N SER A 112 8.78 1.66 26.07
CA SER A 112 7.39 2.12 26.30
C SER A 112 7.29 3.32 27.23
N HIS A 113 8.32 3.60 28.03
CA HIS A 113 8.36 4.79 28.87
C HIS A 113 8.53 6.01 28.00
N LEU A 114 7.44 6.76 27.84
CA LEU A 114 7.51 8.10 27.26
C LEU A 114 8.45 8.93 28.14
N GLU A 115 9.45 9.57 27.54
CA GLU A 115 10.29 10.51 28.26
C GLU A 115 9.45 11.74 28.63
N LEU A 116 9.43 12.08 29.91
CA LEU A 116 8.78 13.29 30.40
C LEU A 116 9.61 14.51 29.97
N THR A 117 8.96 15.55 29.46
CA THR A 117 9.61 16.85 29.24
C THR A 117 9.89 17.56 30.55
N GLU A 118 8.98 17.41 31.52
CA GLU A 118 9.04 18.06 32.82
C GLU A 118 8.47 17.15 33.91
N GLY A 119 9.01 17.25 35.14
CA GLY A 119 8.51 16.53 36.31
C GLY A 119 8.95 15.07 36.42
N HIS A 120 8.13 14.24 37.06
CA HIS A 120 8.39 12.80 37.28
C HIS A 120 7.11 11.96 37.14
N TYR A 121 7.29 10.64 36.99
CA TYR A 121 6.17 9.70 37.00
C TYR A 121 5.50 9.68 38.39
N PRO A 122 4.19 9.42 38.47
CA PRO A 122 3.45 9.42 39.73
C PRO A 122 3.97 8.36 40.71
N GLU A 123 4.33 8.79 41.92
CA GLU A 123 4.74 7.92 43.01
C GLU A 123 3.66 7.87 44.11
N ARG A 124 2.98 9.00 44.34
CA ARG A 124 1.96 9.15 45.38
C ARG A 124 0.55 8.90 44.84
N GLU A 125 -0.38 8.51 45.72
CA GLU A 125 -1.77 8.19 45.36
C GLU A 125 -2.56 9.36 44.75
N ASP A 126 -2.08 10.59 44.91
CA ASP A 126 -2.70 11.81 44.42
C ASP A 126 -1.91 12.44 43.27
N GLU A 127 -1.00 11.70 42.63
CA GLU A 127 -0.19 12.19 41.50
C GLU A 127 -0.67 11.62 40.16
N ILE A 128 -0.54 12.43 39.10
CA ILE A 128 -0.90 12.05 37.73
C ILE A 128 0.06 12.70 36.72
N CYS A 129 0.40 11.99 35.65
CA CYS A 129 1.12 12.58 34.51
C CYS A 129 0.45 12.26 33.17
N SER A 130 0.51 13.18 32.23
CA SER A 130 -0.05 13.04 30.88
C SER A 130 0.52 14.10 29.92
N VAL A 131 0.03 14.13 28.69
CA VAL A 131 0.35 15.17 27.70
C VAL A 131 -0.35 16.49 28.06
N PRO A 132 0.24 17.66 27.77
CA PRO A 132 -0.37 18.97 28.04
C PRO A 132 -1.78 19.14 27.43
N ALA A 133 -2.01 18.60 26.24
CA ALA A 133 -3.33 18.63 25.58
C ALA A 133 -4.44 17.94 26.41
N PHE A 134 -4.10 16.88 27.15
CA PHE A 134 -5.05 16.16 28.01
C PHE A 134 -5.55 17.07 29.12
N PHE A 135 -4.63 17.72 29.85
CA PHE A 135 -4.97 18.60 30.96
C PHE A 135 -5.81 19.80 30.50
N LYS A 136 -5.42 20.43 29.39
CA LYS A 136 -6.22 21.52 28.79
C LYS A 136 -7.64 21.06 28.45
N ARG A 137 -7.80 19.82 27.94
CA ARG A 137 -9.11 19.28 27.54
C ARG A 137 -10.05 19.05 28.71
N VAL A 138 -9.53 18.58 29.84
CA VAL A 138 -10.28 18.38 31.09
C VAL A 138 -10.43 19.65 31.92
N GLY A 139 -9.99 20.80 31.39
CA GLY A 139 -10.16 22.12 32.01
C GLY A 139 -9.08 22.49 33.05
N ALA A 140 -7.91 21.84 33.01
CA ALA A 140 -6.78 22.13 33.89
C ALA A 140 -5.60 22.77 33.13
N ASP A 141 -4.87 23.66 33.81
CA ASP A 141 -3.63 24.21 33.26
C ASP A 141 -2.51 23.17 33.34
N PRO A 142 -1.80 22.86 32.23
CA PRO A 142 -0.76 21.83 32.18
C PRO A 142 0.54 22.36 32.80
N VAL A 143 0.56 22.47 34.13
CA VAL A 143 1.73 22.92 34.90
C VAL A 143 2.02 21.89 35.97
N VAL A 144 3.28 21.48 36.11
CA VAL A 144 3.72 20.57 37.18
C VAL A 144 3.42 21.21 38.55
N GLY A 145 2.79 20.44 39.44
CA GLY A 145 2.24 20.90 40.71
C GLY A 145 0.81 21.48 40.64
N GLY A 146 0.25 21.64 39.44
CA GLY A 146 -1.15 22.01 39.23
C GLY A 146 -2.11 20.93 39.72
N LYS A 147 -3.38 21.30 39.89
CA LYS A 147 -4.46 20.40 40.35
C LYS A 147 -5.45 20.13 39.23
N VAL A 148 -5.94 18.90 39.16
CA VAL A 148 -6.96 18.46 38.20
C VAL A 148 -7.96 17.54 38.90
N THR A 149 -9.25 17.76 38.70
CA THR A 149 -10.30 16.87 39.20
C THR A 149 -10.78 15.97 38.07
N LEU A 150 -10.74 14.65 38.29
CA LEU A 150 -11.19 13.67 37.31
C LEU A 150 -12.25 12.76 37.92
N SER A 151 -13.28 12.48 37.13
CA SER A 151 -14.24 11.42 37.40
C SER A 151 -13.85 10.19 36.58
N PHE A 152 -13.88 9.00 37.19
CA PHE A 152 -13.44 7.76 36.54
C PHE A 152 -14.16 6.53 37.13
N ARG A 153 -14.18 5.45 36.36
CA ARG A 153 -14.73 4.13 36.76
C ARG A 153 -13.62 3.10 36.80
N VAL A 154 -13.40 2.53 37.98
CA VAL A 154 -12.35 1.53 38.22
C VAL A 154 -12.68 0.24 37.47
N ASN A 155 -11.71 -0.34 36.74
CA ASN A 155 -11.93 -1.50 35.86
C ASN A 155 -13.04 -1.30 34.80
N GLY A 156 -13.43 -0.05 34.52
CA GLY A 156 -14.58 0.29 33.66
C GLY A 156 -15.92 -0.19 34.22
N LYS A 157 -15.98 -0.57 35.51
CA LYS A 157 -17.15 -1.12 36.19
C LYS A 157 -17.40 -0.37 37.51
N GLY A 158 -18.56 -0.58 38.12
CA GLY A 158 -18.90 0.01 39.41
C GLY A 158 -19.11 1.52 39.39
N ASP A 159 -19.19 2.11 40.59
CA ASP A 159 -19.54 3.50 40.83
C ASP A 159 -18.50 4.49 40.30
N ILE A 160 -18.97 5.59 39.71
CA ILE A 160 -18.13 6.72 39.29
C ILE A 160 -17.47 7.35 40.52
N GLN A 161 -16.14 7.28 40.56
CA GLN A 161 -15.32 7.92 41.57
C GLN A 161 -14.86 9.28 41.08
N THR A 162 -14.78 10.27 41.97
CA THR A 162 -14.24 11.59 41.64
C THR A 162 -13.10 11.92 42.60
N LYS A 163 -11.91 12.21 42.06
CA LYS A 163 -10.70 12.50 42.85
C LYS A 163 -9.96 13.69 42.26
N GLU A 164 -9.35 14.48 43.13
CA GLU A 164 -8.39 15.52 42.75
C GLU A 164 -6.98 14.93 42.70
N PHE A 165 -6.28 15.15 41.58
CA PHE A 165 -4.90 14.77 41.36
C PHE A 165 -4.00 16.01 41.22
N THR A 166 -2.74 15.83 41.57
CA THR A 166 -1.64 16.76 41.40
C THR A 166 -0.84 16.35 40.17
N ILE A 167 -0.62 17.27 39.23
CA ILE A 167 0.15 17.02 38.02
C ILE A 167 1.62 16.83 38.41
N SER A 168 2.14 15.61 38.34
CA SER A 168 3.53 15.28 38.71
C SER A 168 4.51 15.43 37.55
N GLY A 169 4.02 15.30 36.32
CA GLY A 169 4.85 15.36 35.12
C GLY A 169 4.06 15.60 33.83
N LEU A 170 4.77 16.08 32.81
CA LEU A 170 4.23 16.38 31.50
C LEU A 170 5.05 15.66 30.42
N PHE A 171 4.36 14.99 29.49
CA PHE A 171 4.96 14.46 28.27
C PHE A 171 5.10 15.56 27.19
N PRO A 172 5.89 15.32 26.12
CA PRO A 172 5.92 16.22 24.97
C PRO A 172 4.53 16.57 24.46
N ASP A 173 4.27 17.86 24.25
CA ASP A 173 2.98 18.32 23.74
C ASP A 173 2.70 17.75 22.34
N ARG A 174 1.45 17.39 22.08
CA ARG A 174 0.99 16.83 20.81
C ARG A 174 -0.09 17.75 20.25
N GLU A 175 0.16 18.34 19.08
CA GLU A 175 -0.87 19.11 18.36
C GLU A 175 -1.94 18.14 17.84
N ILE A 176 -3.04 17.99 18.56
CA ILE A 176 -4.17 17.17 18.11
C ILE A 176 -5.06 18.03 17.20
N SER A 177 -5.41 17.52 16.02
CA SER A 177 -6.31 18.21 15.09
C SER A 177 -7.64 18.54 15.78
N THR A 178 -8.07 19.79 15.71
CA THR A 178 -9.34 20.26 16.28
C THR A 178 -10.57 19.73 15.55
N ASP A 179 -10.37 19.11 14.37
CA ASP A 179 -11.46 18.68 13.49
C ASP A 179 -11.91 17.24 13.76
N ILE A 180 -11.25 16.51 14.68
CA ILE A 180 -11.61 15.13 15.06
C ILE A 180 -12.39 15.18 16.38
N SER A 181 -13.57 14.53 16.42
CA SER A 181 -14.36 14.39 17.65
C SER A 181 -13.55 13.74 18.78
N ASP A 182 -13.68 14.24 20.01
CA ASP A 182 -12.98 13.71 21.19
C ASP A 182 -13.29 12.24 21.50
N SER A 183 -14.45 11.73 21.08
CA SER A 183 -14.79 10.30 21.19
C SER A 183 -13.87 9.41 20.38
N ARG A 184 -13.17 9.98 19.41
CA ARG A 184 -12.27 9.27 18.49
C ARG A 184 -10.80 9.39 18.86
N ILE A 185 -10.48 10.17 19.90
CA ILE A 185 -9.12 10.34 20.38
C ILE A 185 -9.01 9.59 21.70
N ALA A 186 -8.09 8.64 21.77
CA ALA A 186 -7.78 7.93 23.00
C ALA A 186 -6.85 8.80 23.87
N TRP A 187 -7.30 9.11 25.07
CA TRP A 187 -6.60 9.96 26.02
C TRP A 187 -6.09 9.15 27.20
N GLY A 188 -4.78 9.01 27.32
CA GLY A 188 -4.17 8.30 28.45
C GLY A 188 -3.60 9.25 29.50
N ALA A 189 -3.82 8.94 30.77
CA ALA A 189 -3.03 9.49 31.87
C ALA A 189 -2.46 8.36 32.73
N TYR A 190 -1.32 8.61 33.36
CA TYR A 190 -0.60 7.64 34.16
C TYR A 190 -0.83 7.94 35.64
N VAL A 191 -1.03 6.89 36.43
CA VAL A 191 -1.25 6.95 37.89
C VAL A 191 -0.22 6.12 38.64
N SER A 192 -0.17 6.26 39.96
CA SER A 192 0.81 5.57 40.81
C SER A 192 0.33 4.20 41.29
N LYS A 193 1.27 3.31 41.61
CA LYS A 193 0.99 2.01 42.26
C LYS A 193 0.22 2.18 43.58
N ALA A 194 0.56 3.24 44.34
CA ALA A 194 -0.08 3.54 45.61
C ALA A 194 -1.60 3.75 45.46
N LEU A 195 -2.05 4.37 44.36
CA LEU A 195 -3.47 4.51 44.04
C LEU A 195 -4.12 3.14 43.81
N LEU A 196 -3.50 2.27 43.01
CA LEU A 196 -4.04 0.94 42.73
C LEU A 196 -4.21 0.13 44.03
N THR A 197 -3.16 0.09 44.87
CA THR A 197 -3.20 -0.60 46.17
C THR A 197 -4.29 -0.05 47.09
N GLN A 198 -4.50 1.28 47.12
CA GLN A 198 -5.57 1.90 47.89
C GLN A 198 -6.94 1.34 47.49
N TYR A 199 -7.23 1.23 46.19
CA TYR A 199 -8.52 0.72 45.71
C TYR A 199 -8.63 -0.81 45.80
N GLU A 200 -7.50 -1.52 45.70
CA GLU A 200 -7.44 -2.97 45.96
C GLU A 200 -7.83 -3.29 47.40
N GLU A 201 -7.31 -2.54 48.39
CA GLU A 201 -7.66 -2.70 49.81
C GLU A 201 -9.14 -2.44 50.10
N THR A 202 -9.79 -1.56 49.31
CA THR A 202 -11.23 -1.32 49.41
C THR A 202 -12.09 -2.41 48.75
N GLY A 203 -11.48 -3.30 47.95
CA GLY A 203 -12.18 -4.31 47.16
C GLY A 203 -12.85 -3.74 45.89
N LEU A 204 -12.58 -2.49 45.52
CA LEU A 204 -13.14 -1.85 44.31
C LEU A 204 -12.27 -2.10 43.07
N TYR A 205 -11.01 -2.49 43.26
CA TYR A 205 -10.08 -2.81 42.18
C TYR A 205 -9.64 -4.26 42.29
N GLU A 206 -9.83 -5.02 41.20
CA GLU A 206 -9.22 -6.33 41.02
C GLU A 206 -8.03 -6.19 40.06
N PRO A 207 -6.80 -6.49 40.52
CA PRO A 207 -5.63 -6.43 39.66
C PRO A 207 -5.73 -7.43 38.50
N SER A 208 -5.60 -6.93 37.28
CA SER A 208 -5.51 -7.75 36.07
C SER A 208 -4.30 -7.28 35.24
N PRO A 209 -3.07 -7.59 35.70
CA PRO A 209 -1.86 -7.13 35.04
C PRO A 209 -1.65 -7.81 33.69
N MET A 210 -1.45 -6.98 32.67
CA MET A 210 -0.98 -7.42 31.37
C MET A 210 0.55 -7.36 31.35
N ALA A 211 1.19 -8.50 31.13
CA ALA A 211 2.64 -8.60 31.07
C ALA A 211 3.13 -8.42 29.63
N TYR A 212 3.75 -7.28 29.34
CA TYR A 212 4.43 -7.02 28.07
C TYR A 212 5.87 -7.46 28.19
N LEU A 213 6.29 -8.40 27.34
CA LEU A 213 7.64 -8.98 27.41
C LEU A 213 8.37 -8.95 26.07
N ARG A 214 9.70 -8.89 26.18
CA ARG A 214 10.61 -9.29 25.10
C ARG A 214 11.25 -10.63 25.47
N VAL A 215 11.45 -11.46 24.46
CA VAL A 215 12.05 -12.78 24.54
C VAL A 215 13.37 -12.77 23.76
N TYR A 216 14.43 -13.38 24.32
CA TYR A 216 15.71 -13.48 23.63
C TYR A 216 15.59 -14.19 22.28
N GLY A 217 16.28 -13.68 21.26
CA GLY A 217 16.42 -14.34 19.96
C GLY A 217 15.89 -13.55 18.78
N GLU A 218 15.38 -12.32 18.96
CA GLU A 218 14.87 -11.44 17.89
C GLU A 218 15.82 -11.35 16.68
N ASP A 219 17.13 -11.21 16.91
CA ASP A 219 18.13 -11.08 15.84
C ASP A 219 18.49 -12.42 15.14
N THR A 220 18.04 -13.56 15.67
CA THR A 220 18.52 -14.90 15.27
C THR A 220 17.42 -15.85 14.84
N LEU A 221 16.22 -15.71 15.40
CA LEU A 221 15.09 -16.60 15.22
C LEU A 221 14.11 -15.99 14.21
N SER A 222 13.47 -16.84 13.42
CA SER A 222 12.36 -16.46 12.56
C SER A 222 11.10 -16.11 13.35
N TYR A 223 10.08 -15.53 12.69
CA TYR A 223 8.78 -15.27 13.31
C TYR A 223 8.19 -16.55 13.93
N ASP A 224 8.12 -17.65 13.18
CA ASP A 224 7.55 -18.91 13.65
C ASP A 224 8.33 -19.47 14.85
N GLU A 225 9.66 -19.38 14.83
CA GLU A 225 10.49 -19.81 15.96
C GLU A 225 10.31 -18.92 17.19
N MET A 226 10.11 -17.62 17.00
CA MET A 226 9.81 -16.67 18.08
C MET A 226 8.42 -16.92 18.66
N GLU A 227 7.41 -17.12 17.83
CA GLU A 227 6.04 -17.45 18.24
C GLU A 227 6.03 -18.75 19.06
N ASN A 228 6.68 -19.81 18.57
CA ASN A 228 6.82 -21.07 19.31
C ASN A 228 7.53 -20.87 20.67
N LYS A 229 8.55 -20.01 20.74
CA LYS A 229 9.27 -19.73 21.98
C LYS A 229 8.47 -18.88 22.96
N ILE A 230 7.63 -17.98 22.45
CA ILE A 230 6.68 -17.20 23.24
C ILE A 230 5.64 -18.15 23.83
N ASN A 231 5.02 -18.99 23.01
CA ASN A 231 4.01 -19.96 23.45
C ASN A 231 4.60 -20.97 24.45
N SER A 232 5.82 -21.47 24.22
CA SER A 232 6.48 -22.35 25.20
C SER A 232 6.71 -21.64 26.54
N THR A 233 7.08 -20.35 26.51
CA THR A 233 7.26 -19.53 27.72
C THR A 233 5.94 -19.31 28.46
N ALA A 234 4.81 -19.20 27.73
CA ALA A 234 3.48 -19.14 28.31
C ALA A 234 3.09 -20.48 28.95
N SER A 235 3.30 -21.61 28.26
CA SER A 235 3.03 -22.95 28.81
C SER A 235 3.87 -23.26 30.06
N ASP A 236 5.12 -22.82 30.11
CA ASP A 236 6.01 -23.01 31.27
C ASP A 236 5.50 -22.32 32.54
N ILE A 237 4.70 -21.25 32.40
CA ILE A 237 4.05 -20.55 33.51
C ILE A 237 2.59 -20.97 33.74
N GLY A 238 2.13 -22.01 33.03
CA GLY A 238 0.75 -22.50 33.10
C GLY A 238 -0.27 -21.56 32.46
N LEU A 239 0.13 -20.77 31.46
CA LEU A 239 -0.75 -19.89 30.71
C LEU A 239 -1.11 -20.52 29.36
N ASP A 240 -2.40 -20.65 29.08
CA ASP A 240 -2.91 -21.16 27.80
C ASP A 240 -2.65 -20.15 26.66
N GLU A 241 -2.53 -20.66 25.43
CA GLU A 241 -2.26 -19.84 24.24
C GLU A 241 -3.32 -18.76 24.00
N GLU A 242 -4.55 -18.94 24.50
CA GLU A 242 -5.64 -17.98 24.37
C GLU A 242 -5.40 -16.65 25.09
N HIS A 243 -4.56 -16.66 26.14
CA HIS A 243 -4.16 -15.48 26.91
C HIS A 243 -2.85 -14.86 26.41
N VAL A 244 -2.31 -15.38 25.30
CA VAL A 244 -1.07 -14.91 24.69
C VAL A 244 -1.39 -14.12 23.44
N SER A 245 -1.00 -12.85 23.44
CA SER A 245 -1.10 -11.98 22.26
C SER A 245 0.29 -11.64 21.74
N CYS A 246 0.69 -12.27 20.64
CA CYS A 246 1.93 -11.94 19.94
C CYS A 246 1.77 -10.59 19.20
N ASN A 247 2.77 -9.72 19.33
CA ASN A 247 2.86 -8.49 18.53
C ASN A 247 3.29 -8.84 17.11
N LYS A 248 2.36 -9.37 16.33
CA LYS A 248 2.63 -9.88 14.98
C LYS A 248 3.26 -8.80 14.10
N GLN A 249 2.74 -7.57 14.13
CA GLN A 249 3.26 -6.47 13.33
C GLN A 249 4.73 -6.17 13.66
N TYR A 250 5.09 -6.10 14.95
CA TYR A 250 6.47 -5.86 15.36
C TYR A 250 7.39 -7.04 15.04
N LEU A 251 6.99 -8.26 15.44
CA LEU A 251 7.77 -9.47 15.21
C LEU A 251 8.00 -9.72 13.71
N PHE A 252 6.95 -9.68 12.88
CA PHE A 252 7.11 -9.81 11.43
C PHE A 252 8.07 -8.75 10.87
N THR A 253 8.01 -7.51 11.33
CA THR A 253 8.91 -6.45 10.82
C THR A 253 10.37 -6.65 11.24
N MET A 254 10.64 -7.28 12.39
CA MET A 254 11.99 -7.47 12.94
C MET A 254 12.64 -8.81 12.60
N THR A 255 11.88 -9.91 12.67
CA THR A 255 12.39 -11.28 12.63
C THR A 255 12.26 -11.93 11.26
N SER A 256 11.26 -11.51 10.47
CA SER A 256 11.15 -11.85 9.06
C SER A 256 11.53 -10.64 8.21
N PRO A 257 12.59 -10.70 7.38
CA PRO A 257 12.70 -9.71 6.31
C PRO A 257 11.46 -9.87 5.44
N ASP A 258 10.69 -8.80 5.20
CA ASP A 258 9.44 -8.82 4.43
C ASP A 258 9.58 -9.64 3.13
N THR A 259 9.39 -10.95 3.18
CA THR A 259 9.67 -11.83 2.03
C THR A 259 8.72 -11.49 0.91
N ASP A 260 7.52 -11.04 1.28
CA ASP A 260 6.49 -10.59 0.37
C ASP A 260 6.85 -9.24 -0.25
N ALA A 261 7.25 -8.24 0.53
CA ALA A 261 7.66 -6.95 -0.03
C ALA A 261 8.95 -7.06 -0.86
N VAL A 262 9.94 -7.83 -0.39
CA VAL A 262 11.18 -8.12 -1.11
C VAL A 262 10.88 -8.90 -2.38
N SER A 263 9.98 -9.89 -2.35
CA SER A 263 9.60 -10.65 -3.54
C SER A 263 8.92 -9.77 -4.60
N ILE A 264 8.04 -8.85 -4.19
CA ILE A 264 7.41 -7.87 -5.10
C ILE A 264 8.50 -7.01 -5.77
N VAL A 265 9.45 -6.48 -4.99
CA VAL A 265 10.57 -5.68 -5.51
C VAL A 265 11.46 -6.49 -6.44
N VAL A 266 11.72 -7.76 -6.14
CA VAL A 266 12.48 -8.68 -6.99
C VAL A 266 11.75 -8.94 -8.30
N VAL A 267 10.44 -9.18 -8.27
CA VAL A 267 9.61 -9.39 -9.46
C VAL A 267 9.64 -8.15 -10.35
N ILE A 268 9.40 -6.96 -9.78
CA ILE A 268 9.48 -5.68 -10.51
C ILE A 268 10.88 -5.49 -11.10
N SER A 269 11.94 -5.76 -10.33
CA SER A 269 13.32 -5.65 -10.79
C SER A 269 13.65 -6.62 -11.93
N LEU A 270 13.16 -7.86 -11.86
CA LEU A 270 13.35 -8.87 -12.90
C LEU A 270 12.65 -8.48 -14.20
N VAL A 271 11.43 -7.97 -14.08
CA VAL A 271 10.65 -7.40 -15.18
C VAL A 271 11.45 -6.26 -15.84
N VAL A 272 11.95 -5.30 -15.05
CA VAL A 272 12.78 -4.18 -15.53
C VAL A 272 14.07 -4.64 -16.22
N VAL A 273 14.76 -5.64 -15.67
CA VAL A 273 15.97 -6.22 -16.27
C VAL A 273 15.66 -6.86 -17.62
N LEU A 274 14.56 -7.61 -17.70
CA LEU A 274 14.11 -8.26 -18.94
C LEU A 274 13.83 -7.23 -20.03
N PHE A 275 13.13 -6.15 -19.69
CA PHE A 275 12.86 -5.03 -20.59
C PHE A 275 14.12 -4.35 -21.10
N SER A 276 14.99 -4.00 -20.16
CA SER A 276 16.23 -3.29 -20.44
C SER A 276 17.15 -4.13 -21.32
N THR A 277 17.19 -5.44 -21.09
CA THR A 277 17.91 -6.39 -21.95
C THR A 277 17.38 -6.36 -23.39
N LEU A 278 16.07 -6.31 -23.60
CA LEU A 278 15.50 -6.21 -24.95
C LEU A 278 15.88 -4.89 -25.65
N VAL A 279 15.87 -3.77 -24.91
CA VAL A 279 16.28 -2.46 -25.44
C VAL A 279 17.75 -2.47 -25.82
N ILE A 280 18.63 -2.91 -24.92
CA ILE A 280 20.08 -2.98 -25.15
C ILE A 280 20.38 -3.94 -26.32
N TYR A 281 19.70 -5.09 -26.37
CA TYR A 281 19.78 -6.03 -27.49
C TYR A 281 19.43 -5.35 -28.82
N SER A 282 18.37 -4.55 -28.87
CA SER A 282 17.95 -3.87 -30.10
C SER A 282 19.04 -2.91 -30.61
N ILE A 283 19.71 -2.19 -29.71
CA ILE A 283 20.79 -1.25 -30.04
C ILE A 283 21.98 -2.00 -30.62
N TYR A 284 22.44 -3.06 -29.94
CA TYR A 284 23.58 -3.85 -30.41
C TYR A 284 23.26 -4.60 -31.69
N TYR A 285 22.06 -5.15 -31.82
CA TYR A 285 21.63 -5.84 -33.03
C TYR A 285 21.75 -4.93 -34.25
N VAL A 286 21.19 -3.72 -34.17
CA VAL A 286 21.28 -2.78 -35.29
C VAL A 286 22.71 -2.29 -35.49
N GLY A 287 23.46 -2.05 -34.41
CA GLY A 287 24.88 -1.68 -34.50
C GLY A 287 25.73 -2.71 -35.23
N VAL A 288 25.49 -4.01 -35.04
CA VAL A 288 26.21 -5.07 -35.76
C VAL A 288 25.82 -5.09 -37.25
N ILE A 289 24.55 -4.87 -37.57
CA ILE A 289 24.07 -4.82 -38.96
C ILE A 289 24.73 -3.66 -39.71
N THR A 290 24.77 -2.46 -39.11
CA THR A 290 25.42 -1.30 -39.74
C THR A 290 26.91 -1.52 -39.96
N ASP A 291 27.54 -2.30 -39.10
CA ASP A 291 28.99 -2.52 -39.10
C ASP A 291 29.41 -3.76 -39.88
N ILE A 292 28.48 -4.42 -40.58
CA ILE A 292 28.72 -5.73 -41.21
C ILE A 292 29.82 -5.66 -42.28
N GLN A 293 29.86 -4.58 -43.07
CA GLN A 293 30.90 -4.31 -44.07
C GLN A 293 32.26 -4.08 -43.42
N GLU A 294 32.33 -3.32 -42.32
CA GLU A 294 33.57 -3.11 -41.56
C GLU A 294 34.07 -4.42 -40.93
N ILE A 295 33.17 -5.23 -40.39
CA ILE A 295 33.49 -6.57 -39.86
C ILE A 295 34.03 -7.46 -40.98
N GLY A 296 33.46 -7.35 -42.18
CA GLY A 296 33.96 -7.99 -43.40
C GLY A 296 35.38 -7.60 -43.75
N LYS A 297 35.68 -6.28 -43.79
CA LYS A 297 37.01 -5.74 -44.03
C LYS A 297 38.02 -6.25 -42.98
N LEU A 298 37.66 -6.21 -41.70
CA LEU A 298 38.52 -6.73 -40.63
C LEU A 298 38.81 -8.22 -40.78
N LYS A 299 37.81 -9.03 -41.13
CA LYS A 299 37.99 -10.48 -41.37
C LYS A 299 38.81 -10.76 -42.64
N ALA A 300 38.64 -9.96 -43.69
CA ALA A 300 39.45 -10.04 -44.91
C ALA A 300 40.94 -9.74 -44.62
N LEU A 301 41.20 -8.82 -43.69
CA LEU A 301 42.55 -8.50 -43.18
C LEU A 301 43.10 -9.55 -42.18
N GLY A 302 42.39 -10.66 -41.96
CA GLY A 302 42.84 -11.77 -41.10
C GLY A 302 42.31 -11.76 -39.67
N ALA A 303 41.35 -10.91 -39.31
CA ALA A 303 40.77 -10.93 -37.97
C ALA A 303 39.99 -12.23 -37.70
N SER A 304 40.38 -12.94 -36.65
CA SER A 304 39.72 -14.17 -36.20
C SER A 304 38.33 -13.92 -35.60
N LYS A 305 37.46 -14.95 -35.63
CA LYS A 305 36.14 -14.93 -34.97
C LYS A 305 36.22 -14.57 -33.47
N ARG A 306 37.31 -14.95 -32.79
CA ARG A 306 37.57 -14.63 -31.38
C ARG A 306 37.93 -13.15 -31.20
N GLN A 307 38.73 -12.57 -32.10
CA GLN A 307 39.07 -11.14 -32.07
C GLN A 307 37.85 -10.24 -32.31
N ILE A 308 36.96 -10.62 -33.24
CA ILE A 308 35.68 -9.90 -33.46
C ILE A 308 34.81 -9.97 -32.20
N SER A 309 34.69 -11.13 -31.56
CA SER A 309 33.95 -11.26 -30.30
C SER A 309 34.50 -10.34 -29.21
N ARG A 310 35.83 -10.35 -29.02
CA ARG A 310 36.51 -9.53 -28.00
C ARG A 310 36.35 -8.04 -28.27
N LEU A 311 36.27 -7.63 -29.55
CA LEU A 311 36.04 -6.24 -29.91
C LEU A 311 34.71 -5.72 -29.33
N PHE A 312 33.61 -6.45 -29.54
CA PHE A 312 32.29 -6.06 -29.03
C PHE A 312 32.23 -6.07 -27.49
N PHE A 313 32.82 -7.08 -26.85
CA PHE A 313 32.90 -7.12 -25.38
C PHE A 313 33.74 -5.96 -24.82
N CYS A 314 34.87 -5.61 -25.45
CA CYS A 314 35.65 -4.44 -25.02
C CYS A 314 34.89 -3.13 -25.20
N GLN A 315 34.17 -2.96 -26.33
CA GLN A 315 33.34 -1.76 -26.56
C GLN A 315 32.28 -1.61 -25.47
N SER A 316 31.56 -2.69 -25.19
CA SER A 316 30.50 -2.71 -24.18
C SER A 316 31.08 -2.48 -22.78
N GLY A 317 32.20 -3.11 -22.46
CA GLY A 317 32.90 -2.92 -21.18
C GLY A 317 33.33 -1.48 -20.95
N ILE A 318 33.85 -0.79 -21.97
CA ILE A 318 34.20 0.64 -21.86
C ILE A 318 32.96 1.48 -21.57
N ILE A 319 31.83 1.21 -22.24
CA ILE A 319 30.58 1.94 -21.99
C ILE A 319 30.08 1.69 -20.57
N CYS A 320 30.07 0.42 -20.10
CA CYS A 320 29.62 0.06 -18.76
C CYS A 320 30.43 0.75 -17.65
N ILE A 321 31.76 0.90 -17.83
CA ILE A 321 32.63 1.57 -16.85
C ILE A 321 32.18 3.02 -16.56
N PHE A 322 31.57 3.70 -17.52
CA PHE A 322 31.05 5.06 -17.32
C PHE A 322 29.54 5.07 -17.01
N ALA A 323 28.77 4.24 -17.70
CA ALA A 323 27.31 4.24 -17.60
C ALA A 323 26.79 3.70 -16.26
N ILE A 324 27.39 2.62 -15.74
CA ILE A 324 26.92 1.99 -14.49
C ILE A 324 27.19 2.91 -13.29
N PRO A 325 28.40 3.46 -13.05
CA PRO A 325 28.61 4.36 -11.91
C PRO A 325 27.72 5.60 -11.96
N LEU A 326 27.52 6.18 -13.15
CA LEU A 326 26.64 7.33 -13.33
C LEU A 326 25.17 6.97 -13.06
N GLY A 327 24.74 5.78 -13.51
CA GLY A 327 23.40 5.25 -13.24
C GLY A 327 23.17 4.97 -11.75
N LEU A 328 24.13 4.35 -11.05
CA LEU A 328 24.06 4.14 -9.60
C LEU A 328 23.97 5.46 -8.85
N LEU A 329 24.81 6.44 -9.22
CA LEU A 329 24.85 7.75 -8.58
C LEU A 329 23.50 8.47 -8.71
N ILE A 330 22.98 8.59 -9.95
CA ILE A 330 21.69 9.26 -10.19
C ILE A 330 20.55 8.46 -9.57
N GLY A 331 20.59 7.13 -9.67
CA GLY A 331 19.58 6.24 -9.14
C GLY A 331 19.49 6.25 -7.60
N TYR A 332 20.58 6.60 -6.91
CA TYR A 332 20.58 6.81 -5.47
C TYR A 332 20.16 8.24 -5.09
N LEU A 333 20.72 9.24 -5.76
CA LEU A 333 20.43 10.65 -5.48
C LEU A 333 18.96 11.02 -5.76
N LEU A 334 18.32 10.37 -6.73
CA LEU A 334 16.96 10.70 -7.12
C LEU A 334 15.93 10.35 -6.03
N PRO A 335 15.83 9.11 -5.51
CA PRO A 335 15.02 8.81 -4.33
C PRO A 335 15.46 9.61 -3.11
N TRP A 336 16.77 9.75 -2.87
CA TRP A 336 17.26 10.53 -1.73
C TRP A 336 16.73 11.98 -1.72
N PHE A 337 16.57 12.60 -2.88
CA PHE A 337 15.99 13.95 -3.00
C PHE A 337 14.45 13.95 -3.03
N LEU A 338 13.83 13.00 -3.74
CA LEU A 338 12.37 12.99 -3.95
C LEU A 338 11.60 12.41 -2.77
N PHE A 339 12.14 11.40 -2.09
CA PHE A 339 11.45 10.70 -1.00
C PHE A 339 11.11 11.63 0.17
N PRO A 340 12.02 12.53 0.64
CA PRO A 340 11.66 13.52 1.66
C PRO A 340 10.59 14.51 1.21
N GLN A 341 10.53 14.84 -0.09
CA GLN A 341 9.49 15.74 -0.63
C GLN A 341 8.13 15.05 -0.66
N VAL A 342 8.13 13.76 -1.04
CA VAL A 342 6.94 12.90 -0.97
C VAL A 342 6.47 12.82 0.48
N ILE A 343 7.37 12.54 1.45
CA ILE A 343 7.04 12.55 2.89
C ILE A 343 6.53 13.93 3.35
N ARG A 344 7.08 15.04 2.85
CA ARG A 344 6.57 16.37 3.23
C ARG A 344 5.15 16.62 2.73
N ILE A 345 4.84 16.17 1.52
CA ILE A 345 3.47 16.23 0.96
C ILE A 345 2.54 15.30 1.76
N LEU A 346 3.04 14.12 2.17
CA LEU A 346 2.33 13.19 3.04
C LEU A 346 2.02 13.81 4.41
N ASN A 347 3.02 14.41 5.07
CA ASN A 347 2.86 15.04 6.38
C ASN A 347 1.90 16.24 6.34
N ALA A 348 1.86 16.98 5.23
CA ALA A 348 0.90 18.08 5.07
C ALA A 348 -0.55 17.58 4.84
N ALA A 349 -0.73 16.31 4.47
CA ALA A 349 -2.02 15.68 4.25
C ALA A 349 -2.44 14.73 5.39
N ALA A 350 -1.51 14.31 6.25
CA ALA A 350 -1.74 13.41 7.37
C ALA A 350 -2.22 14.20 8.60
N LEU A 351 -3.45 13.91 9.04
CA LEU A 351 -4.11 14.58 10.18
C LEU A 351 -3.70 14.02 11.56
N ASP A 352 -2.86 12.98 11.60
CA ASP A 352 -2.46 12.32 12.84
C ASP A 352 -1.08 12.80 13.33
N SER A 353 -1.10 13.45 14.49
CA SER A 353 0.05 14.11 15.13
C SER A 353 1.08 13.13 15.68
N THR A 354 0.64 11.92 16.05
CA THR A 354 1.56 10.87 16.53
C THR A 354 2.52 10.42 15.43
N ARG A 355 2.07 10.35 14.18
CA ARG A 355 2.95 10.09 13.04
C ARG A 355 3.75 11.33 12.64
N MET A 356 3.20 12.53 12.83
CA MET A 356 3.73 13.79 12.29
C MET A 356 5.11 14.19 12.87
N ASP A 357 5.32 14.06 14.18
CA ASP A 357 6.59 14.46 14.81
C ASP A 357 7.70 13.42 14.61
N HIS A 358 7.36 12.13 14.61
CA HIS A 358 8.32 11.09 14.21
C HIS A 358 8.69 11.21 12.73
N LEU A 359 7.74 11.48 11.82
CA LEU A 359 8.02 11.70 10.39
C LEU A 359 8.94 12.91 10.12
N LYS A 360 8.92 13.94 10.97
CA LYS A 360 9.88 15.07 10.91
C LYS A 360 11.30 14.64 11.30
N GLY A 361 11.45 13.77 12.32
CA GLY A 361 12.73 13.20 12.75
C GLY A 361 13.33 12.18 11.76
N LEU A 362 12.47 11.41 11.09
CA LEU A 362 12.84 10.39 10.09
C LEU A 362 13.62 10.98 8.89
N ARG A 363 13.46 12.28 8.59
CA ARG A 363 14.11 12.95 7.44
C ARG A 363 15.64 12.77 7.40
N ASN A 364 16.29 12.67 8.56
CA ASN A 364 17.75 12.63 8.65
C ASN A 364 18.33 11.24 9.01
N GLN A 365 17.49 10.22 9.18
CA GLN A 365 17.90 8.90 9.70
C GLN A 365 17.54 7.70 8.80
N LEU A 366 16.90 7.91 7.65
CA LEU A 366 16.55 6.80 6.75
C LEU A 366 17.79 6.16 6.09
N HIS A 367 18.01 4.89 6.39
CA HIS A 367 19.09 4.09 5.84
C HIS A 367 18.76 3.60 4.42
N MET A 368 18.94 4.47 3.43
CA MET A 368 18.68 4.14 2.01
C MET A 368 19.81 3.34 1.33
N PHE A 369 20.99 3.25 1.95
CA PHE A 369 22.18 2.68 1.33
C PHE A 369 22.37 1.20 1.72
N SER A 370 22.39 0.32 0.71
CA SER A 370 22.73 -1.10 0.89
C SER A 370 23.79 -1.53 -0.14
N LEU A 371 24.99 -1.84 0.34
CA LEU A 371 26.11 -2.29 -0.51
C LEU A 371 25.80 -3.63 -1.22
N PRO A 372 25.24 -4.67 -0.55
CA PRO A 372 24.87 -5.92 -1.23
C PRO A 372 23.89 -5.70 -2.37
N PHE A 373 22.89 -4.83 -2.15
CA PHE A 373 21.90 -4.49 -3.17
C PHE A 373 22.52 -3.79 -4.37
N LEU A 374 23.37 -2.77 -4.15
CA LEU A 374 24.05 -2.07 -5.24
C LEU A 374 24.94 -3.01 -6.06
N LEU A 375 25.64 -3.95 -5.41
CA LEU A 375 26.41 -4.97 -6.10
C LEU A 375 25.52 -5.91 -6.92
N ALA A 376 24.35 -6.30 -6.39
CA ALA A 376 23.38 -7.10 -7.12
C ALA A 376 22.85 -6.37 -8.36
N VAL A 377 22.62 -5.05 -8.28
CA VAL A 377 22.25 -4.21 -9.43
C VAL A 377 23.38 -4.17 -10.48
N VAL A 378 24.63 -4.00 -10.05
CA VAL A 378 25.77 -4.03 -10.98
C VAL A 378 25.86 -5.36 -11.70
N ILE A 379 25.74 -6.48 -10.97
CA ILE A 379 25.79 -7.83 -11.52
C ILE A 379 24.63 -8.05 -12.50
N SER A 380 23.40 -7.69 -12.12
CA SER A 380 22.21 -7.89 -12.96
C SER A 380 22.30 -7.10 -14.26
N VAL A 381 22.78 -5.85 -14.23
CA VAL A 381 22.99 -5.03 -15.43
C VAL A 381 24.11 -5.59 -16.30
N LEU A 382 25.22 -6.06 -15.71
CA LEU A 382 26.28 -6.71 -16.48
C LEU A 382 25.78 -7.98 -17.18
N ILE A 383 24.99 -8.82 -16.49
CA ILE A 383 24.35 -9.99 -17.08
C ILE A 383 23.41 -9.58 -18.22
N ALA A 384 22.56 -8.56 -18.01
CA ALA A 384 21.66 -8.03 -19.03
C ALA A 384 22.41 -7.60 -20.30
N VAL A 385 23.52 -6.86 -20.14
CA VAL A 385 24.37 -6.44 -21.27
C VAL A 385 25.01 -7.64 -21.96
N LEU A 386 25.51 -8.63 -21.20
CA LEU A 386 26.10 -9.85 -21.77
C LEU A 386 25.08 -10.63 -22.59
N VAL A 387 23.88 -10.88 -22.05
CA VAL A 387 22.77 -11.57 -22.72
C VAL A 387 22.37 -10.83 -24.00
N SER A 388 22.29 -9.50 -23.93
CA SER A 388 21.98 -8.64 -25.07
C SER A 388 22.98 -8.76 -26.22
N LEU A 389 24.25 -9.06 -25.92
CA LEU A 389 25.32 -9.19 -26.90
C LEU A 389 25.41 -10.57 -27.54
N LEU A 390 24.85 -11.62 -26.93
CA LEU A 390 25.04 -13.01 -27.38
C LEU A 390 24.60 -13.24 -28.82
N LYS A 391 23.38 -12.81 -29.18
CA LYS A 391 22.83 -12.97 -30.53
C LYS A 391 23.55 -12.09 -31.56
N PRO A 392 23.74 -10.76 -31.34
CA PRO A 392 24.46 -9.90 -32.27
C PRO A 392 25.89 -10.37 -32.55
N ILE A 393 26.63 -10.81 -31.51
CA ILE A 393 27.99 -11.33 -31.68
C ILE A 393 28.00 -12.65 -32.45
N ARG A 394 27.04 -13.57 -32.19
CA ARG A 394 26.92 -14.81 -32.97
C ARG A 394 26.68 -14.53 -34.45
N MET A 395 25.85 -13.53 -34.75
CA MET A 395 25.63 -13.06 -36.13
C MET A 395 26.93 -12.53 -36.74
N ALA A 396 27.61 -11.58 -36.08
CA ALA A 396 28.89 -11.02 -36.53
C ALA A 396 29.96 -12.09 -36.80
N LYS A 397 30.01 -13.15 -35.98
CA LYS A 397 30.94 -14.27 -36.13
C LYS A 397 30.67 -15.10 -37.39
N LYS A 398 29.40 -15.27 -37.78
CA LYS A 398 28.98 -16.12 -38.90
C LYS A 398 29.17 -15.45 -40.27
N VAL A 399 29.07 -14.13 -40.35
CA VAL A 399 29.22 -13.36 -41.60
C VAL A 399 30.57 -13.64 -42.27
N SER A 400 30.56 -14.03 -43.55
CA SER A 400 31.79 -14.22 -44.33
C SER A 400 32.31 -12.89 -44.91
N PRO A 401 33.63 -12.75 -45.20
CA PRO A 401 34.18 -11.54 -45.81
C PRO A 401 33.51 -11.18 -47.15
N VAL A 402 33.23 -12.20 -47.98
CA VAL A 402 32.60 -12.02 -49.30
C VAL A 402 31.14 -11.58 -49.16
N GLU A 403 30.39 -12.20 -48.26
CA GLU A 403 29.00 -11.84 -47.95
C GLU A 403 28.90 -10.42 -47.37
N ALA A 404 29.84 -10.03 -46.51
CA ALA A 404 29.91 -8.68 -45.95
C ALA A 404 30.17 -7.61 -47.02
N ILE A 405 31.09 -7.85 -47.96
CA ILE A 405 31.39 -6.90 -49.05
C ILE A 405 30.19 -6.78 -50.01
N ARG A 406 29.47 -7.88 -50.24
CA ARG A 406 28.21 -7.90 -51.02
C ARG A 406 26.97 -7.49 -50.23
N TYR A 407 27.11 -7.14 -48.95
CA TYR A 407 25.95 -6.87 -48.11
C TYR A 407 25.25 -5.59 -48.54
N GLN A 408 24.11 -5.76 -49.21
CA GLN A 408 23.03 -4.79 -49.34
C GLN A 408 21.86 -5.29 -48.48
N GLU A 409 21.20 -4.37 -47.76
CA GLU A 409 20.11 -4.69 -46.84
C GLU A 409 18.94 -5.35 -47.63
N ASN A 410 18.86 -6.67 -47.60
CA ASN A 410 17.80 -7.52 -48.16
C ASN A 410 17.30 -7.16 -49.58
N THR A 411 18.05 -7.54 -50.61
CA THR A 411 17.43 -7.93 -51.89
C THR A 411 17.00 -9.40 -51.79
N THR A 412 15.91 -9.69 -51.07
CA THR A 412 15.18 -10.93 -51.35
C THR A 412 14.55 -10.76 -52.71
N ASP A 413 14.85 -11.65 -53.67
CA ASP A 413 14.22 -11.74 -54.98
C ASP A 413 12.68 -11.76 -54.84
N CYS A 414 12.06 -10.59 -54.89
CA CYS A 414 10.62 -10.45 -55.03
C CYS A 414 10.32 -10.07 -56.47
N LYS A 415 9.44 -10.84 -57.12
CA LYS A 415 8.92 -10.59 -58.46
C LYS A 415 8.52 -9.12 -58.61
N SER A 416 8.97 -8.51 -59.71
CA SER A 416 8.66 -7.15 -60.19
C SER A 416 7.30 -6.63 -59.70
N ARG A 417 7.31 -5.58 -58.87
CA ARG A 417 6.12 -4.92 -58.34
C ARG A 417 5.60 -3.86 -59.33
N ARG A 418 4.27 -3.70 -59.43
CA ARG A 418 3.63 -2.60 -60.18
C ARG A 418 4.14 -1.24 -59.67
N GLY A 419 4.88 -0.53 -60.52
CA GLY A 419 5.32 0.84 -60.24
C GLY A 419 4.14 1.78 -60.07
N HIS A 420 4.28 2.78 -59.19
CA HIS A 420 3.31 3.87 -59.07
C HIS A 420 3.80 5.07 -59.89
N LEU A 421 2.91 5.68 -60.68
CA LEU A 421 3.20 6.88 -61.49
C LEU A 421 3.51 8.11 -60.63
N THR A 422 3.00 8.17 -59.39
CA THR A 422 3.30 9.23 -58.43
C THR A 422 3.70 8.64 -57.08
N VAL A 423 4.86 9.08 -56.58
CA VAL A 423 5.41 8.62 -55.30
C VAL A 423 5.05 9.62 -54.21
N LYS A 424 3.97 9.34 -53.46
CA LYS A 424 3.60 10.14 -52.28
C LYS A 424 4.49 9.80 -51.09
N VAL A 425 4.71 10.76 -50.20
CA VAL A 425 5.51 10.59 -48.98
C VAL A 425 4.97 9.46 -48.09
N SER A 426 3.65 9.34 -47.99
CA SER A 426 3.00 8.24 -47.25
C SER A 426 3.28 6.87 -47.88
N THR A 427 3.26 6.77 -49.21
CA THR A 427 3.59 5.53 -49.94
C THR A 427 5.05 5.11 -49.69
N LEU A 428 5.99 6.06 -49.67
CA LEU A 428 7.39 5.79 -49.29
C LEU A 428 7.52 5.31 -47.84
N THR A 429 6.81 5.95 -46.92
CA THR A 429 6.78 5.62 -45.50
C THR A 429 6.33 4.17 -45.29
N PHE A 430 5.18 3.79 -45.85
CA PHE A 430 4.66 2.41 -45.73
C PHE A 430 5.50 1.38 -46.48
N ALA A 431 6.05 1.74 -47.64
CA ALA A 431 6.97 0.85 -48.37
C ALA A 431 8.21 0.53 -47.54
N ASN A 432 8.77 1.53 -46.83
CA ASN A 432 9.92 1.34 -45.94
C ASN A 432 9.59 0.45 -44.74
N LEU A 433 8.48 0.72 -44.05
CA LEU A 433 8.03 -0.10 -42.91
C LEU A 433 7.75 -1.54 -43.32
N ALA A 434 7.13 -1.75 -44.50
CA ALA A 434 6.83 -3.06 -45.04
C ALA A 434 8.06 -3.80 -45.59
N ARG A 435 9.14 -3.10 -45.96
CA ARG A 435 10.43 -3.74 -46.30
C ARG A 435 11.08 -4.36 -45.06
N ASN A 436 10.90 -3.74 -43.90
CA ASN A 436 11.56 -4.11 -42.64
C ASN A 436 10.58 -4.59 -41.55
N LYS A 437 9.57 -5.41 -41.91
CA LYS A 437 8.48 -5.83 -41.00
C LYS A 437 8.96 -6.39 -39.66
N ARG A 438 9.98 -7.25 -39.68
CA ARG A 438 10.52 -7.87 -38.46
C ARG A 438 11.06 -6.82 -37.49
N ARG A 439 11.77 -5.82 -38.00
CA ARG A 439 12.30 -4.71 -37.21
C ARG A 439 11.15 -3.89 -36.64
N THR A 440 10.19 -3.51 -37.48
CA THR A 440 9.01 -2.73 -37.09
C THR A 440 8.23 -3.38 -35.95
N ILE A 441 7.95 -4.69 -36.07
CA ILE A 441 7.22 -5.45 -35.04
C ILE A 441 8.02 -5.53 -33.73
N VAL A 442 9.32 -5.86 -33.80
CA VAL A 442 10.17 -5.94 -32.60
C VAL A 442 10.24 -4.60 -31.88
N THR A 443 10.35 -3.50 -32.62
CA THR A 443 10.32 -2.13 -32.08
C THR A 443 9.00 -1.82 -31.40
N MET A 444 7.85 -2.08 -32.05
CA MET A 444 6.54 -1.82 -31.45
C MET A 444 6.35 -2.65 -30.17
N LEU A 445 6.76 -3.92 -30.16
CA LEU A 445 6.68 -4.79 -28.99
C LEU A 445 7.57 -4.30 -27.84
N THR A 446 8.83 -3.91 -28.10
CA THR A 446 9.73 -3.47 -27.03
C THR A 446 9.26 -2.16 -26.40
N MET A 447 8.68 -1.26 -27.20
CA MET A 447 8.13 0.00 -26.71
C MET A 447 6.79 -0.23 -26.01
N GLY A 448 5.90 -1.02 -26.62
CA GLY A 448 4.57 -1.36 -26.08
C GLY A 448 4.64 -2.07 -24.75
N LEU A 449 5.59 -2.98 -24.57
CA LEU A 449 5.68 -3.78 -23.35
C LEU A 449 6.04 -2.90 -22.12
N SER A 450 6.80 -1.80 -22.28
CA SER A 450 7.03 -0.82 -21.18
C SER A 450 5.75 -0.05 -20.81
N SER A 451 4.92 0.27 -21.81
CA SER A 451 3.62 0.89 -21.64
C SER A 451 2.59 -0.06 -21.03
N VAL A 452 2.69 -1.38 -21.32
CA VAL A 452 1.89 -2.42 -20.67
C VAL A 452 2.17 -2.44 -19.17
N LEU A 453 3.45 -2.46 -18.76
CA LEU A 453 3.82 -2.44 -17.34
C LEU A 453 3.27 -1.18 -16.63
N PHE A 454 3.39 -0.02 -17.27
CA PHE A 454 2.83 1.23 -16.76
C PHE A 454 1.32 1.11 -16.51
N ILE A 455 0.56 0.56 -17.47
CA ILE A 455 -0.89 0.39 -17.33
C ILE A 455 -1.24 -0.64 -16.25
N CYS A 456 -0.49 -1.73 -16.12
CA CYS A 456 -0.75 -2.73 -15.08
C CYS A 456 -0.66 -2.14 -13.67
N VAL A 457 0.43 -1.40 -13.41
CA VAL A 457 0.62 -0.74 -12.11
C VAL A 457 -0.43 0.36 -11.91
N ALA A 458 -0.67 1.19 -12.93
CA ALA A 458 -1.71 2.22 -12.86
C ALA A 458 -3.12 1.66 -12.58
N ALA A 459 -3.47 0.50 -13.16
CA ALA A 459 -4.77 -0.13 -12.96
C ALA A 459 -5.02 -0.49 -11.48
N VAL A 460 -4.02 -1.07 -10.81
CA VAL A 460 -4.12 -1.40 -9.37
C VAL A 460 -4.18 -0.11 -8.54
N MET A 461 -3.30 0.85 -8.80
CA MET A 461 -3.25 2.10 -8.03
C MET A 461 -4.51 2.97 -8.18
N ASN A 462 -5.11 2.97 -9.38
CA ASN A 462 -6.37 3.64 -9.65
C ASN A 462 -7.56 2.93 -9.00
N SER A 463 -7.49 1.61 -8.83
CA SER A 463 -8.53 0.83 -8.16
C SER A 463 -8.48 0.94 -6.63
N CYS A 464 -7.37 1.40 -6.04
CA CYS A 464 -7.28 1.63 -4.59
C CYS A 464 -7.94 2.97 -4.22
N ARG A 465 -9.25 3.04 -4.00
CA ARG A 465 -9.90 4.32 -3.65
C ARG A 465 -9.94 4.55 -2.14
N VAL A 466 -9.81 5.82 -1.77
CA VAL A 466 -10.01 6.28 -0.39
C VAL A 466 -11.44 6.00 0.07
N GLU A 467 -12.39 6.17 -0.84
CA GLU A 467 -13.80 5.97 -0.58
C GLU A 467 -14.09 4.53 -0.14
N ASP A 468 -13.45 3.52 -0.76
CA ASP A 468 -13.63 2.12 -0.38
C ASP A 468 -13.22 1.87 1.09
N LEU A 469 -12.23 2.60 1.60
CA LEU A 469 -11.82 2.55 3.01
C LEU A 469 -12.79 3.31 3.91
N ALA A 470 -13.23 4.49 3.50
CA ALA A 470 -14.19 5.30 4.27
C ALA A 470 -15.55 4.59 4.41
N ARG A 471 -15.97 3.87 3.37
CA ARG A 471 -17.21 3.08 3.32
C ARG A 471 -17.26 1.93 4.31
N ARG A 472 -16.15 1.59 4.99
CA ARG A 472 -16.14 0.60 6.08
C ARG A 472 -16.81 1.11 7.33
N ASN A 473 -16.65 2.40 7.62
CA ASN A 473 -17.25 3.02 8.80
C ASN A 473 -18.62 3.63 8.49
N ILE A 474 -18.83 4.07 7.25
CA ILE A 474 -20.08 4.66 6.75
C ILE A 474 -20.54 3.85 5.54
N LEU A 475 -21.31 2.78 5.77
CA LEU A 475 -21.78 1.86 4.73
C LEU A 475 -22.54 2.58 3.62
N GLU A 476 -23.51 3.42 4.02
CA GLU A 476 -24.34 4.22 3.11
C GLU A 476 -24.39 5.69 3.53
N GLY A 477 -24.77 6.56 2.59
CA GLY A 477 -24.90 8.00 2.82
C GLY A 477 -23.58 8.73 3.03
N GLU A 478 -23.69 9.95 3.52
CA GLU A 478 -22.59 10.87 3.76
C GLU A 478 -22.28 11.05 5.25
N PHE A 479 -23.26 10.78 6.11
CA PHE A 479 -23.13 10.81 7.56
C PHE A 479 -23.73 9.55 8.18
N ARG A 480 -23.14 9.12 9.30
CA ARG A 480 -23.67 8.07 10.17
C ARG A 480 -23.78 8.63 11.59
N ILE A 481 -24.97 8.52 12.18
CA ILE A 481 -25.18 8.76 13.61
C ILE A 481 -25.29 7.39 14.27
N SER A 482 -24.37 7.12 15.20
CA SER A 482 -24.33 5.88 15.99
C SER A 482 -24.75 6.17 17.42
N LEU A 483 -25.49 5.24 18.01
CA LEU A 483 -25.74 5.18 19.44
C LEU A 483 -24.53 4.55 20.14
N ASP A 484 -24.07 5.19 21.21
CA ASP A 484 -23.04 4.68 22.12
C ASP A 484 -23.72 3.94 23.27
N TYR A 485 -23.43 2.65 23.39
CA TYR A 485 -24.13 1.74 24.30
C TYR A 485 -23.18 0.72 24.93
N ALA A 486 -23.49 0.32 26.16
CA ALA A 486 -22.84 -0.79 26.83
C ALA A 486 -23.55 -2.13 26.50
N HIS A 487 -22.77 -3.22 26.51
CA HIS A 487 -23.33 -4.56 26.31
C HIS A 487 -23.86 -5.19 27.61
N ASN A 488 -23.26 -4.89 28.77
CA ASN A 488 -23.67 -5.46 30.06
C ASN A 488 -23.09 -4.69 31.28
N ASP A 489 -23.41 -3.41 31.40
CA ASP A 489 -23.13 -2.60 32.58
C ASP A 489 -24.13 -2.92 33.70
N LYS A 490 -23.61 -3.42 34.84
CA LYS A 490 -24.43 -3.80 35.99
C LYS A 490 -24.72 -2.63 36.94
N GLU A 491 -23.86 -1.61 36.94
CA GLU A 491 -23.97 -0.50 37.88
C GLU A 491 -24.84 0.62 37.34
N TYR A 492 -24.74 0.87 36.02
CA TYR A 492 -25.58 1.80 35.29
C TYR A 492 -26.33 1.07 34.17
N PRO A 493 -27.31 0.19 34.50
CA PRO A 493 -28.07 -0.55 33.50
C PRO A 493 -28.76 0.35 32.47
N GLU A 494 -29.04 1.61 32.81
CA GLU A 494 -29.60 2.61 31.90
C GLU A 494 -28.75 2.88 30.65
N ASN A 495 -27.46 2.58 30.69
CA ASN A 495 -26.53 2.73 29.55
C ASN A 495 -26.45 1.49 28.66
N ASN A 496 -27.08 0.38 29.07
CA ASN A 496 -27.10 -0.83 28.26
C ASN A 496 -28.03 -0.65 27.05
N LEU A 497 -27.71 -1.35 25.96
CA LEU A 497 -28.53 -1.28 24.75
C LEU A 497 -30.01 -1.57 25.04
N ASP A 498 -30.31 -2.58 25.86
CA ASP A 498 -31.67 -2.95 26.26
C ASP A 498 -32.42 -1.85 27.02
N ALA A 499 -31.74 -1.02 27.82
CA ALA A 499 -32.38 0.14 28.44
C ALA A 499 -32.52 1.32 27.46
N LEU A 500 -31.51 1.56 26.63
CA LEU A 500 -31.48 2.69 25.69
C LEU A 500 -32.51 2.54 24.57
N VAL A 501 -32.78 1.33 24.08
CA VAL A 501 -33.82 1.10 23.05
C VAL A 501 -35.23 1.44 23.54
N GLN A 502 -35.48 1.39 24.86
CA GLN A 502 -36.77 1.78 25.45
C GLN A 502 -37.00 3.29 25.43
N GLN A 503 -35.94 4.09 25.24
CA GLN A 503 -36.03 5.55 25.16
C GLN A 503 -36.40 6.04 23.75
N GLU A 504 -36.48 5.15 22.76
CA GLU A 504 -36.83 5.46 21.36
C GLU A 504 -36.02 6.64 20.77
N TYR A 505 -34.70 6.67 21.01
CA TYR A 505 -33.81 7.74 20.53
C TYR A 505 -33.92 7.99 19.02
N PHE A 506 -34.26 6.96 18.23
CA PHE A 506 -34.45 7.03 16.78
C PHE A 506 -35.93 6.93 16.36
N SER A 507 -36.83 7.53 17.15
CA SER A 507 -38.25 7.68 16.83
C SER A 507 -38.51 8.33 15.46
N GLU A 508 -39.69 8.09 14.89
CA GLU A 508 -40.12 8.72 13.63
C GLU A 508 -40.05 10.25 13.69
N ALA A 509 -40.37 10.87 14.84
CA ALA A 509 -40.25 12.31 15.02
C ALA A 509 -38.79 12.81 14.94
N PHE A 510 -37.84 12.02 15.43
CA PHE A 510 -36.42 12.34 15.29
C PHE A 510 -35.96 12.20 13.84
N LEU A 511 -36.40 11.16 13.13
CA LEU A 511 -36.13 11.00 11.69
C LEU A 511 -36.73 12.13 10.85
N GLU A 512 -37.94 12.59 11.19
CA GLU A 512 -38.56 13.77 10.57
C GLU A 512 -37.77 15.05 10.85
N ARG A 513 -37.28 15.23 12.09
CA ARG A 513 -36.38 16.35 12.44
C ARG A 513 -35.13 16.33 11.56
N LEU A 514 -34.46 15.19 11.42
CA LEU A 514 -33.28 15.04 10.55
C LEU A 514 -33.62 15.30 9.07
N SER A 515 -34.74 14.76 8.59
CA SER A 515 -35.19 14.93 7.21
C SER A 515 -35.62 16.37 6.89
N SER A 516 -35.98 17.16 7.91
CA SER A 516 -36.36 18.58 7.76
C SER A 516 -35.17 19.54 7.59
N ILE A 517 -33.95 19.07 7.86
CA ILE A 517 -32.73 19.87 7.69
C ILE A 517 -32.54 20.16 6.21
N GLU A 518 -32.35 21.44 5.87
CA GLU A 518 -32.13 21.86 4.49
C GLU A 518 -30.88 21.19 3.92
N GLY A 519 -31.05 20.37 2.88
CA GLY A 519 -29.95 19.64 2.24
C GLY A 519 -29.97 18.13 2.47
N VAL A 520 -30.74 17.62 3.44
CA VAL A 520 -30.94 16.18 3.64
C VAL A 520 -31.93 15.64 2.59
N GLU A 521 -31.56 14.57 1.89
CA GLU A 521 -32.37 13.94 0.84
C GLU A 521 -33.13 12.72 1.36
N SER A 522 -32.48 11.91 2.19
CA SER A 522 -33.10 10.76 2.82
C SER A 522 -32.37 10.36 4.10
N VAL A 523 -33.09 9.71 5.00
CA VAL A 523 -32.58 9.17 6.26
C VAL A 523 -32.96 7.69 6.29
N LYS A 524 -31.97 6.81 6.50
CA LYS A 524 -32.16 5.36 6.53
C LYS A 524 -31.70 4.79 7.86
N ARG A 525 -32.44 3.80 8.37
CA ARG A 525 -32.02 3.00 9.52
C ARG A 525 -31.07 1.90 9.07
N ALA A 526 -30.04 1.63 9.86
CA ALA A 526 -29.25 0.43 9.71
C ALA A 526 -30.07 -0.83 10.11
N PRO A 527 -29.59 -2.04 9.76
CA PRO A 527 -30.12 -3.27 10.35
C PRO A 527 -30.08 -3.19 11.88
N GLY A 528 -31.17 -3.57 12.53
CA GLY A 528 -31.27 -3.52 13.98
C GLY A 528 -30.26 -4.44 14.67
N ILE A 529 -29.84 -4.05 15.87
CA ILE A 529 -28.96 -4.86 16.73
C ILE A 529 -29.71 -5.14 18.03
N ILE A 530 -29.68 -6.40 18.46
CA ILE A 530 -30.15 -6.81 19.79
C ILE A 530 -29.04 -7.60 20.48
N LEU A 531 -28.98 -7.50 21.80
CA LEU A 531 -28.07 -8.31 22.57
C LEU A 531 -28.67 -9.68 22.85
N SER A 532 -27.80 -10.67 22.93
CA SER A 532 -28.14 -12.05 23.21
C SER A 532 -27.23 -12.64 24.28
N SER A 533 -27.72 -13.60 25.03
CA SER A 533 -26.91 -14.40 25.95
C SER A 533 -27.17 -15.88 25.77
N THR A 534 -26.25 -16.71 26.24
CA THR A 534 -26.44 -18.16 26.31
C THR A 534 -25.86 -18.70 27.61
N ASP A 535 -26.40 -19.83 28.05
CA ASP A 535 -25.84 -20.63 29.16
C ASP A 535 -24.74 -21.59 28.66
N MET A 536 -24.47 -21.61 27.36
CA MET A 536 -23.41 -22.43 26.77
C MET A 536 -22.04 -21.94 27.22
N GLU A 537 -21.22 -22.86 27.74
CA GLU A 537 -19.81 -22.59 28.01
C GLU A 537 -19.06 -22.39 26.68
N SER A 538 -18.87 -21.12 26.31
CA SER A 538 -18.03 -20.72 25.16
C SER A 538 -17.27 -19.45 25.52
N THR A 539 -16.00 -19.41 25.12
CA THR A 539 -15.11 -18.26 25.30
C THR A 539 -15.66 -17.00 24.63
N LEU A 540 -16.44 -17.14 23.55
CA LEU A 540 -17.12 -16.04 22.86
C LEU A 540 -18.00 -15.20 23.80
N PHE A 541 -18.84 -15.88 24.58
CA PHE A 541 -19.78 -15.23 25.47
C PHE A 541 -19.08 -14.77 26.74
N ALA A 542 -18.12 -15.55 27.26
CA ALA A 542 -17.34 -15.15 28.43
C ALA A 542 -16.57 -13.83 28.21
N GLU A 543 -15.89 -13.68 27.06
CA GLU A 543 -15.18 -12.45 26.69
C GLU A 543 -16.12 -11.24 26.55
N SER A 544 -17.38 -11.46 26.19
CA SER A 544 -18.38 -10.41 25.96
C SER A 544 -19.28 -10.13 27.17
N ASN A 545 -18.83 -10.41 28.40
CA ASN A 545 -19.65 -10.35 29.63
C ASN A 545 -21.01 -11.08 29.47
N ASN A 546 -21.02 -12.22 28.76
CA ASN A 546 -22.18 -13.05 28.40
C ASN A 546 -23.24 -12.36 27.51
N ARG A 547 -22.89 -11.27 26.82
CA ARG A 547 -23.79 -10.53 25.94
C ARG A 547 -23.17 -10.32 24.56
N VAL A 548 -23.73 -10.94 23.52
CA VAL A 548 -23.26 -10.85 22.13
C VAL A 548 -24.32 -10.17 21.27
N ALA A 549 -23.89 -9.23 20.44
CA ALA A 549 -24.75 -8.52 19.48
C ALA A 549 -25.14 -9.41 18.30
N ILE A 550 -26.43 -9.44 17.98
CA ILE A 550 -27.01 -10.13 16.84
C ILE A 550 -27.72 -9.13 15.93
N SER A 551 -27.59 -9.30 14.62
CA SER A 551 -28.32 -8.54 13.61
C SER A 551 -28.92 -9.44 12.54
N CYS A 552 -29.44 -8.84 11.48
CA CYS A 552 -30.07 -9.54 10.38
C CYS A 552 -29.50 -9.14 9.02
N PHE A 553 -29.60 -10.05 8.05
CA PHE A 553 -29.29 -9.80 6.65
C PHE A 553 -30.52 -10.05 5.77
N THR A 554 -30.59 -9.34 4.64
CA THR A 554 -31.67 -9.44 3.66
C THR A 554 -31.28 -10.32 2.48
N ARG A 555 -32.23 -10.58 1.57
CA ARG A 555 -31.93 -11.30 0.31
C ARG A 555 -30.97 -10.55 -0.61
N GLU A 556 -30.89 -9.22 -0.47
CA GLU A 556 -30.00 -8.38 -1.27
C GLU A 556 -28.53 -8.57 -0.87
N ASP A 557 -28.29 -9.03 0.36
CA ASP A 557 -26.94 -9.26 0.91
C ASP A 557 -26.34 -10.63 0.53
N LEU A 558 -27.17 -11.56 0.04
CA LEU A 558 -26.75 -12.93 -0.31
C LEU A 558 -25.56 -13.00 -1.28
N PRO A 559 -25.46 -12.15 -2.33
CA PRO A 559 -24.31 -12.20 -3.23
C PRO A 559 -22.99 -11.89 -2.52
N GLU A 560 -22.95 -10.91 -1.61
CA GLU A 560 -21.75 -10.56 -0.84
C GLU A 560 -21.39 -11.70 0.12
N LEU A 561 -22.36 -12.18 0.88
CA LEU A 561 -22.17 -13.25 1.86
C LEU A 561 -21.66 -14.55 1.21
N ASN A 562 -22.14 -14.87 0.00
CA ASN A 562 -21.67 -16.01 -0.78
C ASN A 562 -20.30 -15.77 -1.44
N GLU A 563 -19.98 -14.54 -1.86
CA GLU A 563 -18.63 -14.23 -2.39
C GLU A 563 -17.56 -14.37 -1.30
N GLN A 564 -17.89 -14.04 -0.05
CA GLN A 564 -17.01 -14.10 1.12
C GLN A 564 -17.24 -15.33 2.01
N LEU A 565 -17.88 -16.38 1.47
CA LEU A 565 -18.14 -17.61 2.21
C LEU A 565 -16.83 -18.37 2.46
N VAL A 566 -16.54 -18.65 3.73
CA VAL A 566 -15.36 -19.41 4.15
C VAL A 566 -15.72 -20.89 4.26
N SER A 567 -16.81 -21.20 4.98
CA SER A 567 -17.27 -22.57 5.21
C SER A 567 -18.78 -22.63 5.44
N GLY A 568 -19.39 -23.79 5.15
CA GLY A 568 -20.83 -24.00 5.24
C GLY A 568 -21.57 -23.65 3.95
N ASP A 569 -22.86 -23.35 4.06
CA ASP A 569 -23.74 -23.05 2.93
C ASP A 569 -24.86 -22.08 3.37
N ILE A 570 -25.12 -21.06 2.54
CA ILE A 570 -26.08 -19.99 2.84
C ILE A 570 -27.30 -20.12 1.91
N ASP A 571 -28.41 -20.59 2.47
CA ASP A 571 -29.71 -20.65 1.79
C ASP A 571 -30.75 -19.89 2.63
N TYR A 572 -31.20 -18.73 2.14
CA TYR A 572 -32.07 -17.84 2.90
C TYR A 572 -33.39 -18.49 3.34
N ASP A 573 -34.00 -19.32 2.49
CA ASP A 573 -35.30 -19.93 2.79
C ASP A 573 -35.15 -21.07 3.80
N ARG A 574 -34.12 -21.92 3.64
CA ARG A 574 -33.76 -22.97 4.60
C ARG A 574 -33.43 -22.35 5.96
N MET A 575 -32.59 -21.32 5.98
CA MET A 575 -32.15 -20.68 7.20
C MET A 575 -33.31 -20.06 7.97
N THR A 576 -34.25 -19.43 7.25
CA THR A 576 -35.47 -18.87 7.84
C THR A 576 -36.37 -19.97 8.44
N ALA A 577 -36.54 -21.10 7.76
CA ALA A 577 -37.39 -22.19 8.23
C ALA A 577 -36.83 -22.92 9.46
N ASN A 578 -35.50 -22.94 9.62
CA ASN A 578 -34.79 -23.73 10.63
C ASN A 578 -34.15 -22.90 11.75
N ASN A 579 -34.32 -21.57 11.76
CA ASN A 579 -33.61 -20.64 12.67
C ASN A 579 -32.08 -20.82 12.61
N GLU A 580 -31.54 -20.88 11.39
CA GLU A 580 -30.10 -20.98 11.20
C GLU A 580 -29.44 -19.59 11.21
N VAL A 581 -28.21 -19.53 11.67
CA VAL A 581 -27.42 -18.29 11.78
C VAL A 581 -26.07 -18.42 11.08
N ILE A 582 -25.50 -17.28 10.71
CA ILE A 582 -24.17 -17.15 10.12
C ILE A 582 -23.26 -16.46 11.12
N TYR A 583 -22.03 -16.97 11.23
CA TYR A 583 -20.95 -16.31 11.93
C TYR A 583 -20.09 -15.49 10.94
N THR A 584 -19.84 -14.23 11.23
CA THR A 584 -19.30 -13.26 10.25
C THR A 584 -17.79 -12.97 10.39
N HIS A 585 -17.09 -13.62 11.33
CA HIS A 585 -15.71 -13.27 11.72
C HIS A 585 -14.74 -14.46 11.73
N GLU A 586 -14.26 -14.92 10.56
CA GLU A 586 -13.38 -16.10 10.42
C GLU A 586 -12.23 -16.15 11.44
N TYR A 587 -11.48 -15.06 11.61
CA TYR A 587 -10.23 -15.02 12.40
C TYR A 587 -10.38 -15.43 13.86
N SER A 588 -11.59 -15.34 14.41
CA SER A 588 -11.85 -15.71 15.80
C SER A 588 -12.69 -16.98 15.93
N PHE A 589 -13.18 -17.53 14.81
CA PHE A 589 -14.11 -18.67 14.83
C PHE A 589 -13.52 -19.90 15.52
N GLU A 590 -12.29 -20.28 15.15
CA GLU A 590 -11.61 -21.45 15.72
C GLU A 590 -11.27 -21.27 17.22
N LYS A 591 -11.10 -20.02 17.68
CA LYS A 591 -10.80 -19.68 19.09
C LYS A 591 -12.02 -19.90 20.00
N TYR A 592 -13.23 -19.84 19.45
CA TYR A 592 -14.45 -19.82 20.26
C TYR A 592 -15.05 -21.18 20.58
N GLY A 593 -14.40 -22.27 20.15
CA GLY A 593 -14.84 -23.63 20.39
C GLY A 593 -16.16 -24.01 19.69
N LEU A 594 -16.60 -23.20 18.72
CA LEU A 594 -17.81 -23.42 17.94
C LEU A 594 -17.49 -24.24 16.68
N ALA A 595 -18.41 -25.14 16.32
CA ALA A 595 -18.36 -25.91 15.10
C ALA A 595 -19.61 -25.69 14.24
N LEU A 596 -19.46 -25.84 12.92
CA LEU A 596 -20.62 -25.85 12.03
C LEU A 596 -21.55 -27.02 12.36
N GLY A 597 -22.83 -26.71 12.49
CA GLY A 597 -23.87 -27.64 12.92
C GLY A 597 -24.20 -27.60 14.41
N ASP A 598 -23.46 -26.81 15.21
CA ASP A 598 -23.77 -26.63 16.62
C ASP A 598 -25.14 -25.99 16.81
N VAL A 599 -25.90 -26.54 17.75
CA VAL A 599 -27.23 -26.07 18.15
C VAL A 599 -27.14 -25.58 19.57
N PHE A 600 -27.46 -24.30 19.79
CA PHE A 600 -27.38 -23.69 21.11
C PHE A 600 -28.56 -22.75 21.39
N PRO A 601 -28.99 -22.66 22.66
CA PRO A 601 -30.03 -21.72 23.06
C PRO A 601 -29.46 -20.31 23.16
N LEU A 602 -30.23 -19.33 22.73
CA LEU A 602 -30.01 -17.91 22.88
C LEU A 602 -31.21 -17.28 23.60
N THR A 603 -30.94 -16.38 24.53
CA THR A 603 -31.92 -15.45 25.08
C THR A 603 -31.66 -14.10 24.46
N LEU A 604 -32.60 -13.58 23.67
CA LEU A 604 -32.52 -12.24 23.09
C LEU A 604 -33.22 -11.23 23.99
N TYR A 605 -32.67 -10.02 24.10
CA TYR A 605 -33.20 -8.96 24.98
C TYR A 605 -33.81 -7.83 24.14
N ASP A 606 -35.13 -7.70 24.22
CA ASP A 606 -35.95 -6.65 23.60
C ASP A 606 -36.46 -5.72 24.70
N GLY A 607 -35.58 -4.82 25.15
CA GLY A 607 -35.79 -4.10 26.39
C GLY A 607 -35.83 -5.04 27.59
N ASP A 608 -36.84 -4.89 28.44
CA ASP A 608 -37.08 -5.77 29.60
C ASP A 608 -37.62 -7.17 29.20
N ARG A 609 -37.95 -7.38 27.91
CA ARG A 609 -38.54 -8.64 27.42
C ARG A 609 -37.44 -9.60 26.97
N GLU A 610 -37.44 -10.80 27.54
CA GLU A 610 -36.58 -11.91 27.12
C GLU A 610 -37.28 -12.82 26.09
N ILE A 611 -36.60 -13.11 24.99
CA ILE A 611 -37.08 -13.97 23.91
C ILE A 611 -36.15 -15.19 23.80
N PRO A 612 -36.57 -16.39 24.23
CA PRO A 612 -35.79 -17.60 24.07
C PRO A 612 -35.84 -18.09 22.61
N LEU A 613 -34.68 -18.37 22.03
CA LEU A 613 -34.51 -18.82 20.65
C LEU A 613 -33.43 -19.90 20.58
N THR A 614 -33.74 -21.06 20.01
CA THR A 614 -32.69 -22.05 19.68
C THR A 614 -32.24 -21.81 18.25
N VAL A 615 -30.93 -21.66 18.04
CA VAL A 615 -30.34 -21.44 16.72
C VAL A 615 -29.37 -22.56 16.35
N THR A 616 -29.17 -22.73 15.04
CA THR A 616 -28.15 -23.63 14.48
C THR A 616 -27.12 -22.83 13.70
N LEU A 617 -25.84 -22.99 13.99
CA LEU A 617 -24.77 -22.33 13.21
C LEU A 617 -24.49 -23.12 11.93
N THR A 618 -24.73 -22.53 10.75
CA THR A 618 -24.62 -23.27 9.47
C THR A 618 -23.62 -22.72 8.47
N ALA A 619 -23.12 -21.50 8.66
CA ALA A 619 -22.10 -20.93 7.80
C ALA A 619 -21.15 -19.98 8.56
N VAL A 620 -19.92 -19.90 8.06
CA VAL A 620 -18.95 -18.86 8.39
C VAL A 620 -18.67 -18.07 7.12
N SER A 621 -18.93 -16.78 7.15
CA SER A 621 -18.64 -15.83 6.08
C SER A 621 -17.83 -14.68 6.64
N GLN A 622 -17.12 -13.93 5.81
CA GLN A 622 -16.38 -12.74 6.24
C GLN A 622 -16.77 -11.52 5.38
N PRO A 623 -18.04 -11.07 5.47
CA PRO A 623 -18.50 -9.92 4.69
C PRO A 623 -17.83 -8.63 5.16
N GLU A 624 -17.67 -7.68 4.25
CA GLU A 624 -17.08 -6.38 4.59
C GLU A 624 -18.12 -5.40 5.18
N SER A 625 -19.41 -5.66 4.93
CA SER A 625 -20.52 -4.77 5.30
C SER A 625 -21.11 -5.02 6.70
N TYR A 626 -20.69 -6.07 7.42
CA TYR A 626 -21.27 -6.44 8.72
C TYR A 626 -20.27 -6.33 9.86
N ILE A 627 -20.74 -5.77 10.98
CA ILE A 627 -19.95 -5.54 12.20
C ILE A 627 -20.33 -6.52 13.31
N THR A 628 -21.54 -7.11 13.28
CA THR A 628 -22.02 -8.06 14.30
C THR A 628 -21.54 -9.48 14.05
N LEU A 629 -21.14 -10.18 15.12
CA LEU A 629 -20.59 -11.54 15.10
C LEU A 629 -21.55 -12.60 14.57
N ILE A 630 -22.83 -12.50 14.91
CA ILE A 630 -23.88 -13.44 14.51
C ILE A 630 -24.96 -12.70 13.75
N ILE A 631 -25.37 -13.23 12.60
CA ILE A 631 -26.48 -12.70 11.79
C ILE A 631 -27.50 -13.78 11.45
N MET A 632 -28.76 -13.40 11.37
CA MET A 632 -29.88 -14.24 10.93
C MET A 632 -30.63 -13.62 9.75
N THR A 633 -31.55 -14.36 9.14
CA THR A 633 -32.36 -13.80 8.05
C THR A 633 -33.29 -12.72 8.57
N LYS A 634 -33.57 -11.71 7.72
CA LYS A 634 -34.52 -10.64 8.04
C LYS A 634 -35.93 -11.19 8.33
N ASP A 635 -36.33 -12.26 7.65
CA ASP A 635 -37.63 -12.91 7.89
C ASP A 635 -37.68 -13.57 9.28
N SER A 636 -36.61 -14.24 9.71
CA SER A 636 -36.51 -14.78 11.09
C SER A 636 -36.49 -13.66 12.13
N TRP A 637 -35.79 -12.56 11.84
CA TRP A 637 -35.76 -11.38 12.69
C TRP A 637 -37.14 -10.75 12.87
N ASP A 638 -37.89 -10.54 11.79
CA ASP A 638 -39.23 -9.94 11.84
C ASP A 638 -40.23 -10.85 12.56
N ASN A 639 -40.03 -12.18 12.49
CA ASN A 639 -40.82 -13.16 13.23
C ASN A 639 -40.57 -13.17 14.75
N LEU A 640 -39.53 -12.50 15.26
CA LEU A 640 -39.29 -12.35 16.70
C LEU A 640 -40.39 -11.51 17.38
N GLY A 641 -41.06 -10.64 16.62
CA GLY A 641 -42.11 -9.76 17.13
C GLY A 641 -41.56 -8.78 18.18
N LEU A 642 -40.46 -8.11 17.84
CA LEU A 642 -39.83 -7.09 18.67
C LEU A 642 -40.80 -5.93 18.96
N THR A 643 -40.70 -5.38 20.16
CA THR A 643 -41.54 -4.29 20.65
C THR A 643 -40.79 -2.97 20.73
N CYS A 644 -39.48 -2.99 21.00
CA CYS A 644 -38.61 -1.81 20.95
C CYS A 644 -38.03 -1.61 19.55
N ASP A 645 -37.57 -0.39 19.23
CA ASP A 645 -36.81 -0.12 18.01
C ASP A 645 -35.34 -0.57 18.20
N PRO A 646 -34.86 -1.61 17.50
CA PRO A 646 -33.49 -2.12 17.66
C PRO A 646 -32.45 -1.31 16.88
N THR A 647 -32.80 -0.15 16.32
CA THR A 647 -31.88 0.67 15.52
C THR A 647 -30.76 1.23 16.39
N THR A 648 -29.51 0.97 16.03
CA THR A 648 -28.31 1.58 16.66
C THR A 648 -27.67 2.65 15.79
N ASP A 649 -27.95 2.63 14.49
CA ASP A 649 -27.29 3.46 13.50
C ASP A 649 -28.28 4.06 12.50
N ILE A 650 -28.06 5.32 12.16
CA ILE A 650 -28.78 6.04 11.11
C ILE A 650 -27.79 6.54 10.07
N TYR A 651 -28.11 6.29 8.80
CA TYR A 651 -27.39 6.84 7.65
C TYR A 651 -28.17 8.01 7.04
N LEU A 652 -27.49 9.12 6.76
CA LEU A 652 -28.07 10.29 6.13
C LEU A 652 -27.47 10.51 4.75
N HIS A 653 -28.35 10.69 3.76
CA HIS A 653 -27.98 11.14 2.42
C HIS A 653 -28.20 12.63 2.28
N VAL A 654 -27.22 13.36 1.79
CA VAL A 654 -27.23 14.83 1.71
C VAL A 654 -26.80 15.32 0.34
N LYS A 655 -27.22 16.53 0.00
CA LYS A 655 -26.74 17.25 -1.17
C LYS A 655 -25.34 17.78 -0.94
N ASP A 656 -24.44 17.52 -1.89
CA ASP A 656 -23.05 18.01 -1.87
C ASP A 656 -22.94 19.52 -1.58
N ALA A 657 -23.86 20.33 -2.10
CA ALA A 657 -23.82 21.79 -1.95
C ALA A 657 -24.11 22.28 -0.52
N GLN A 658 -24.78 21.46 0.30
CA GLN A 658 -25.15 21.76 1.68
C GLN A 658 -24.37 20.92 2.71
N TYR A 659 -23.38 20.13 2.27
CA TYR A 659 -22.66 19.18 3.13
C TYR A 659 -22.15 19.82 4.44
N ASP A 660 -21.45 20.94 4.34
CA ASP A 660 -20.85 21.62 5.51
C ASP A 660 -21.90 22.22 6.46
N ASP A 661 -23.01 22.71 5.91
CA ASP A 661 -24.11 23.29 6.70
C ASP A 661 -24.88 22.17 7.43
N VAL A 662 -25.15 21.06 6.74
CA VAL A 662 -25.74 19.86 7.36
C VAL A 662 -24.80 19.28 8.42
N LYS A 663 -23.49 19.19 8.15
CA LYS A 663 -22.49 18.72 9.12
C LYS A 663 -22.57 19.49 10.43
N LYS A 664 -22.62 20.84 10.37
CA LYS A 664 -22.76 21.68 11.56
C LYS A 664 -24.08 21.45 12.29
N ALA A 665 -25.18 21.39 11.55
CA ALA A 665 -26.49 21.12 12.15
C ALA A 665 -26.53 19.75 12.85
N LEU A 666 -25.93 18.72 12.25
CA LEU A 666 -25.82 17.39 12.84
C LEU A 666 -24.89 17.40 14.06
N GLN A 667 -23.78 18.15 14.03
CA GLN A 667 -22.91 18.32 15.20
C GLN A 667 -23.65 18.94 16.39
N ASP A 668 -24.47 19.95 16.15
CA ASP A 668 -25.30 20.59 17.19
C ASP A 668 -26.34 19.60 17.75
N ILE A 669 -27.05 18.87 16.88
CA ILE A 669 -28.05 17.86 17.29
C ILE A 669 -27.39 16.73 18.10
N VAL A 670 -26.24 16.24 17.63
CA VAL A 670 -25.49 15.17 18.30
C VAL A 670 -24.90 15.67 19.62
N ALA A 671 -24.59 16.96 19.76
CA ALA A 671 -24.14 17.54 21.04
C ALA A 671 -25.24 17.62 22.11
N GLU A 672 -26.52 17.59 21.73
CA GLU A 672 -27.66 17.57 22.68
C GLU A 672 -27.76 16.24 23.45
N ASN A 673 -27.21 15.15 22.90
CA ASN A 673 -27.30 13.82 23.49
C ASN A 673 -25.90 13.19 23.65
N GLU A 674 -25.56 12.78 24.87
CA GLU A 674 -24.27 12.19 25.17
C GLU A 674 -24.06 10.82 24.51
N HIS A 675 -25.15 10.07 24.26
CA HIS A 675 -25.11 8.76 23.62
C HIS A 675 -24.95 8.81 22.10
N PHE A 676 -24.93 9.98 21.46
CA PHE A 676 -24.78 10.06 20.00
C PHE A 676 -23.33 10.30 19.57
N SER A 677 -22.89 9.55 18.58
CA SER A 677 -21.61 9.75 17.88
C SER A 677 -21.85 10.04 16.41
N LEU A 678 -21.21 11.08 15.88
CA LEU A 678 -21.31 11.47 14.47
C LEU A 678 -20.07 11.01 13.71
N TYR A 679 -20.30 10.34 12.58
CA TYR A 679 -19.29 10.01 11.59
C TYR A 679 -19.63 10.71 10.28
N SER A 680 -18.61 11.29 9.65
CA SER A 680 -18.75 12.05 8.42
C SER A 680 -17.81 11.53 7.33
N MET A 681 -18.31 11.45 6.10
CA MET A 681 -17.57 10.91 4.96
C MET A 681 -16.28 11.70 4.67
N ASP A 682 -16.27 13.02 4.86
CA ASP A 682 -15.07 13.85 4.65
C ASP A 682 -13.94 13.50 5.64
N GLU A 683 -14.27 13.30 6.91
CA GLU A 683 -13.31 12.85 7.94
C GLU A 683 -12.78 11.45 7.64
N GLU A 684 -13.67 10.50 7.32
CA GLU A 684 -13.27 9.14 6.98
C GLU A 684 -12.41 9.10 5.70
N MET A 685 -12.74 9.92 4.71
CA MET A 685 -11.92 10.08 3.52
C MET A 685 -10.57 10.74 3.84
N ALA A 686 -10.50 11.67 4.79
CA ALA A 686 -9.24 12.29 5.19
C ALA A 686 -8.32 11.31 5.93
N ILE A 687 -8.88 10.48 6.82
CA ILE A 687 -8.19 9.37 7.48
C ILE A 687 -7.70 8.35 6.44
N GLY A 688 -8.57 7.94 5.52
CA GLY A 688 -8.23 7.00 4.44
C GLY A 688 -7.18 7.54 3.45
N ARG A 689 -7.20 8.85 3.14
CA ARG A 689 -6.19 9.52 2.31
C ARG A 689 -4.82 9.44 2.96
N SER A 690 -4.75 9.68 4.27
CA SER A 690 -3.51 9.61 5.04
C SER A 690 -2.89 8.21 4.95
N GLY A 691 -3.71 7.16 5.09
CA GLY A 691 -3.26 5.77 4.92
C GLY A 691 -2.80 5.41 3.49
N LEU A 692 -3.63 5.67 2.48
CA LEU A 692 -3.34 5.28 1.10
C LEU A 692 -2.19 6.09 0.48
N SER A 693 -2.06 7.36 0.84
CA SER A 693 -1.05 8.24 0.23
C SER A 693 0.37 7.75 0.47
N LEU A 694 0.64 7.16 1.65
CA LEU A 694 1.93 6.54 2.01
C LEU A 694 2.38 5.48 1.00
N ILE A 695 1.43 4.74 0.42
CA ILE A 695 1.68 3.68 -0.56
C ILE A 695 1.60 4.23 -1.98
N LYS A 696 0.63 5.12 -2.27
CA LYS A 696 0.39 5.62 -3.64
C LYS A 696 1.55 6.40 -4.23
N TYR A 697 2.10 7.38 -3.50
CA TYR A 697 3.08 8.29 -4.08
C TYR A 697 4.43 7.65 -4.45
N PRO A 698 5.03 6.75 -3.64
CA PRO A 698 6.21 6.01 -4.05
C PRO A 698 6.00 5.19 -5.33
N VAL A 699 4.82 4.57 -5.50
CA VAL A 699 4.49 3.79 -6.71
C VAL A 699 4.32 4.70 -7.94
N TYR A 700 3.68 5.87 -7.79
CA TYR A 700 3.59 6.85 -8.88
C TYR A 700 4.96 7.39 -9.31
N LEU A 701 5.93 7.51 -8.40
CA LEU A 701 7.30 7.84 -8.76
C LEU A 701 7.91 6.77 -9.68
N ILE A 702 7.72 5.49 -9.37
CA ILE A 702 8.17 4.37 -10.22
C ILE A 702 7.50 4.43 -11.60
N LEU A 703 6.20 4.75 -11.67
CA LEU A 703 5.47 4.91 -12.94
C LEU A 703 6.09 5.99 -13.84
N VAL A 704 6.48 7.13 -13.28
CA VAL A 704 7.17 8.19 -14.03
C VAL A 704 8.49 7.67 -14.62
N LEU A 705 9.27 6.90 -13.85
CA LEU A 705 10.53 6.34 -14.33
C LEU A 705 10.33 5.31 -15.46
N ILE A 706 9.31 4.46 -15.37
CA ILE A 706 8.93 3.52 -16.44
C ILE A 706 8.57 4.27 -17.73
N ALA A 707 7.79 5.35 -17.61
CA ALA A 707 7.41 6.17 -18.76
C ALA A 707 8.63 6.80 -19.46
N VAL A 708 9.61 7.29 -18.70
CA VAL A 708 10.87 7.85 -19.23
C VAL A 708 11.66 6.80 -20.03
N ILE A 709 11.67 5.53 -19.59
CA ILE A 709 12.32 4.44 -20.34
C ILE A 709 11.62 4.15 -21.65
N GLY A 710 10.28 4.07 -21.62
CA GLY A 710 9.48 3.91 -22.84
C GLY A 710 9.79 5.01 -23.85
N PHE A 711 9.88 6.25 -23.40
CA PHE A 711 10.26 7.40 -24.23
C PHE A 711 11.71 7.33 -24.74
N MET A 712 12.67 6.92 -23.91
CA MET A 712 14.06 6.77 -24.33
C MET A 712 14.20 5.70 -25.42
N ASN A 713 13.42 4.62 -25.33
CA ASN A 713 13.37 3.57 -26.35
C ASN A 713 12.81 4.09 -27.70
N LEU A 714 11.83 4.99 -27.65
CA LEU A 714 11.30 5.70 -28.83
C LEU A 714 12.39 6.54 -29.52
N ILE A 715 13.13 7.36 -28.76
CA ILE A 715 14.26 8.15 -29.27
C ILE A 715 15.29 7.25 -29.94
N ASN A 716 15.69 6.19 -29.24
CA ASN A 716 16.72 5.27 -29.68
C ASN A 716 16.38 4.61 -31.02
N THR A 717 15.16 4.11 -31.13
CA THR A 717 14.64 3.49 -32.35
C THR A 717 14.68 4.46 -33.53
N MET A 718 14.19 5.68 -33.34
CA MET A 718 14.10 6.69 -34.40
C MET A 718 15.48 7.11 -34.90
N ILE A 719 16.39 7.44 -33.98
CA ILE A 719 17.77 7.79 -34.32
C ILE A 719 18.44 6.66 -35.10
N THR A 720 18.28 5.43 -34.62
CA THR A 720 18.85 4.25 -35.24
C THR A 720 18.27 4.02 -36.65
N SER A 721 16.97 4.26 -36.85
CA SER A 721 16.30 4.19 -38.17
C SER A 721 16.85 5.17 -39.20
N ILE A 722 17.27 6.35 -38.74
CA ILE A 722 17.87 7.38 -39.60
C ILE A 722 19.31 7.03 -39.92
N ILE A 723 20.09 6.61 -38.92
CA ILE A 723 21.51 6.27 -39.10
C ILE A 723 21.68 5.11 -40.09
N THR A 724 20.87 4.06 -39.97
CA THR A 724 21.00 2.86 -40.84
C THR A 724 20.70 3.14 -42.31
N ARG A 725 19.91 4.19 -42.60
CA ARG A 725 19.46 4.53 -43.96
C ARG A 725 20.02 5.85 -44.45
N LYS A 726 21.04 6.39 -43.79
CA LYS A 726 21.59 7.73 -44.08
C LYS A 726 21.96 7.90 -45.57
N ARG A 727 22.57 6.88 -46.20
CA ARG A 727 22.90 6.88 -47.63
C ARG A 727 21.66 6.84 -48.53
N GLU A 728 20.69 5.96 -48.25
CA GLU A 728 19.44 5.87 -49.02
C GLU A 728 18.67 7.18 -48.99
N LEU A 729 18.56 7.79 -47.80
CA LEU A 729 17.93 9.10 -47.62
C LEU A 729 18.69 10.19 -48.40
N GLY A 730 20.02 10.18 -48.37
CA GLY A 730 20.85 11.10 -49.16
C GLY A 730 20.64 10.97 -50.68
N ILE A 731 20.51 9.74 -51.19
CA ILE A 731 20.21 9.48 -52.61
C ILE A 731 18.80 9.98 -52.97
N LEU A 732 17.80 9.74 -52.12
CA LEU A 732 16.43 10.25 -52.34
C LEU A 732 16.39 11.78 -52.40
N GLN A 733 17.19 12.47 -51.56
CA GLN A 733 17.31 13.92 -51.62
C GLN A 733 18.04 14.40 -52.87
N ALA A 734 19.09 13.70 -53.32
CA ALA A 734 19.76 13.98 -54.59
C ALA A 734 18.83 13.80 -55.80
N LEU A 735 17.86 12.88 -55.71
CA LEU A 735 16.82 12.65 -56.71
C LEU A 735 15.65 13.66 -56.63
N GLY A 736 15.69 14.62 -55.70
CA GLY A 736 14.71 15.72 -55.61
C GLY A 736 13.79 15.72 -54.37
N LEU A 737 13.98 14.82 -53.41
CA LEU A 737 13.21 14.83 -52.15
C LEU A 737 13.60 16.04 -51.27
N SER A 738 12.67 16.96 -51.02
CA SER A 738 12.91 18.12 -50.15
C SER A 738 13.15 17.73 -48.68
N ASN A 739 13.84 18.58 -47.91
CA ASN A 739 14.03 18.39 -46.46
C ASN A 739 12.68 18.23 -45.72
N ARG A 740 11.66 19.00 -46.11
CA ARG A 740 10.31 18.90 -45.52
C ARG A 740 9.65 17.55 -45.81
N GLN A 741 9.81 17.02 -47.03
CA GLN A 741 9.29 15.69 -47.38
C GLN A 741 10.05 14.58 -46.65
N LEU A 742 11.36 14.71 -46.47
CA LEU A 742 12.17 13.78 -45.68
C LEU A 742 11.70 13.74 -44.22
N VAL A 743 11.54 14.91 -43.58
CA VAL A 743 11.09 14.99 -42.19
C VAL A 743 9.66 14.47 -42.05
N ARG A 744 8.75 14.75 -42.99
CA ARG A 744 7.40 14.17 -42.99
C ARG A 744 7.43 12.64 -43.12
N MET A 745 8.31 12.09 -43.95
CA MET A 745 8.46 10.64 -44.09
C MET A 745 8.92 10.01 -42.77
N LEU A 746 9.97 10.57 -42.16
CA LEU A 746 10.52 10.08 -40.89
C LEU A 746 9.51 10.23 -39.75
N SER A 747 8.79 11.36 -39.69
CA SER A 747 7.73 11.60 -38.71
C SER A 747 6.59 10.59 -38.87
N GLY A 748 6.21 10.26 -40.12
CA GLY A 748 5.22 9.23 -40.43
C GLY A 748 5.64 7.84 -39.96
N GLU A 749 6.92 7.47 -40.08
CA GLU A 749 7.41 6.20 -39.53
C GLU A 749 7.32 6.16 -38.00
N GLY A 750 7.74 7.24 -37.34
CA GLY A 750 7.65 7.32 -35.89
C GLY A 750 6.21 7.33 -35.38
N MET A 751 5.29 8.00 -36.08
CA MET A 751 3.85 7.92 -35.79
C MET A 751 3.31 6.49 -35.88
N VAL A 752 3.76 5.69 -36.84
CA VAL A 752 3.36 4.28 -36.93
C VAL A 752 3.90 3.48 -35.73
N PHE A 753 5.14 3.72 -35.29
CA PHE A 753 5.65 3.11 -34.06
C PHE A 753 4.84 3.53 -32.83
N THR A 754 4.58 4.82 -32.64
CA THR A 754 3.77 5.34 -31.54
C THR A 754 2.36 4.75 -31.56
N ALA A 755 1.70 4.70 -32.72
CA ALA A 755 0.37 4.10 -32.85
C ALA A 755 0.37 2.61 -32.51
N GLY A 756 1.40 1.86 -32.95
CA GLY A 756 1.56 0.45 -32.61
C GLY A 756 1.80 0.23 -31.11
N THR A 757 2.62 1.08 -30.49
CA THR A 757 2.86 1.08 -29.03
C THR A 757 1.58 1.35 -28.26
N LEU A 758 0.81 2.36 -28.67
CA LEU A 758 -0.49 2.69 -28.06
C LEU A 758 -1.51 1.59 -28.24
N PHE A 759 -1.54 0.93 -29.39
CA PHE A 759 -2.40 -0.22 -29.61
C PHE A 759 -2.05 -1.37 -28.67
N ILE A 760 -0.77 -1.69 -28.52
CA ILE A 760 -0.30 -2.74 -27.61
C ILE A 760 -0.63 -2.38 -26.16
N SER A 761 -0.40 -1.13 -25.75
CA SER A 761 -0.67 -0.70 -24.37
C SER A 761 -2.17 -0.68 -24.09
N ALA A 762 -3.00 -0.17 -25.00
CA ALA A 762 -4.46 -0.16 -24.83
C ALA A 762 -5.08 -1.56 -24.86
N THR A 763 -4.47 -2.54 -25.54
CA THR A 763 -4.99 -3.91 -25.58
C THR A 763 -4.38 -4.78 -24.49
N LEU A 764 -3.10 -5.14 -24.61
CA LEU A 764 -2.41 -5.99 -23.66
C LEU A 764 -2.24 -5.33 -22.29
N GLY A 765 -2.07 -4.00 -22.23
CA GLY A 765 -1.92 -3.29 -20.96
C GLY A 765 -3.17 -3.36 -20.12
N HIS A 766 -4.35 -3.10 -20.69
CA HIS A 766 -5.60 -3.23 -19.95
C HIS A 766 -5.96 -4.69 -19.64
N LEU A 767 -5.66 -5.64 -20.54
CA LEU A 767 -5.85 -7.07 -20.27
C LEU A 767 -5.00 -7.53 -19.07
N PHE A 768 -3.70 -7.28 -19.10
CA PHE A 768 -2.81 -7.66 -18.00
C PHE A 768 -3.04 -6.82 -16.74
N GLY A 769 -3.46 -5.56 -16.86
CA GLY A 769 -3.83 -4.73 -15.73
C GLY A 769 -5.05 -5.25 -14.99
N TYR A 770 -6.07 -5.74 -15.72
CA TYR A 770 -7.21 -6.40 -15.12
C TYR A 770 -6.83 -7.72 -14.43
N LEU A 771 -6.00 -8.56 -15.07
CA LEU A 771 -5.50 -9.79 -14.45
C LEU A 771 -4.68 -9.51 -13.17
N PHE A 772 -3.89 -8.44 -13.17
CA PHE A 772 -3.10 -8.03 -12.02
C PHE A 772 -3.99 -7.49 -10.89
N PHE A 773 -5.05 -6.75 -11.21
CA PHE A 773 -6.08 -6.37 -10.25
C PHE A 773 -6.77 -7.58 -9.61
N LEU A 774 -7.17 -8.59 -10.39
CA LEU A 774 -7.80 -9.80 -9.84
C LEU A 774 -6.88 -10.54 -8.87
N TYR A 775 -5.59 -10.63 -9.22
CA TYR A 775 -4.59 -11.20 -8.34
C TYR A 775 -4.43 -10.39 -7.04
N ALA A 776 -4.39 -9.06 -7.15
CA ALA A 776 -4.31 -8.17 -5.99
C ALA A 776 -5.55 -8.26 -5.09
N LYS A 777 -6.76 -8.31 -5.67
CA LYS A 777 -8.03 -8.52 -4.95
C LYS A 777 -8.01 -9.85 -4.18
N LYS A 778 -7.57 -10.94 -4.81
CA LYS A 778 -7.48 -12.26 -4.16
C LYS A 778 -6.53 -12.29 -2.96
N MET A 779 -5.47 -11.48 -3.00
CA MET A 779 -4.52 -11.36 -1.89
C MET A 779 -4.98 -10.35 -0.81
N HIS A 780 -6.24 -9.91 -0.86
CA HIS A 780 -6.81 -8.86 -0.01
C HIS A 780 -5.96 -7.57 0.03
N PHE A 781 -5.21 -7.29 -1.04
CA PHE A 781 -4.29 -6.17 -1.10
C PHE A 781 -5.06 -4.85 -1.02
N MET A 782 -4.88 -4.10 0.07
CA MET A 782 -5.58 -2.84 0.35
C MET A 782 -7.11 -2.90 0.16
N SER A 783 -7.69 -4.09 0.30
CA SER A 783 -9.14 -4.32 0.23
C SER A 783 -9.80 -3.75 -1.04
N LEU A 784 -9.19 -4.08 -2.17
CA LEU A 784 -9.68 -3.74 -3.51
C LEU A 784 -11.07 -4.34 -3.78
N LYS A 785 -12.10 -3.49 -3.90
CA LYS A 785 -13.48 -3.90 -4.23
C LYS A 785 -13.73 -3.96 -5.73
N SER A 786 -13.53 -2.83 -6.40
CA SER A 786 -13.97 -2.64 -7.79
C SER A 786 -12.82 -2.25 -8.71
N TYR A 787 -12.80 -2.86 -9.90
CA TYR A 787 -11.83 -2.51 -10.93
C TYR A 787 -12.16 -1.14 -11.52
N HIS A 788 -11.25 -0.19 -11.36
CA HIS A 788 -11.37 1.13 -11.96
C HIS A 788 -10.45 1.24 -13.16
N PHE A 789 -11.04 1.37 -14.35
CA PHE A 789 -10.30 1.50 -15.59
C PHE A 789 -9.40 2.76 -15.57
N PRO A 790 -8.06 2.63 -15.72
CA PRO A 790 -7.11 3.75 -15.59
C PRO A 790 -7.09 4.61 -16.87
N LEU A 791 -8.21 5.28 -17.15
CA LEU A 791 -8.40 6.03 -18.39
C LEU A 791 -7.44 7.21 -18.46
N TRP A 792 -7.30 7.95 -17.36
CA TRP A 792 -6.51 9.17 -17.33
C TRP A 792 -5.01 8.88 -17.46
N GLU A 793 -4.54 7.82 -16.81
CA GLU A 793 -3.17 7.34 -16.94
C GLU A 793 -2.87 6.87 -18.37
N THR A 794 -3.80 6.18 -19.02
CA THR A 794 -3.67 5.81 -20.44
C THR A 794 -3.63 7.04 -21.35
N VAL A 795 -4.47 8.05 -21.11
CA VAL A 795 -4.47 9.31 -21.87
C VAL A 795 -3.17 10.08 -21.65
N ILE A 796 -2.69 10.21 -20.41
CA ILE A 796 -1.42 10.85 -20.09
C ILE A 796 -0.27 10.14 -20.79
N LEU A 797 -0.22 8.81 -20.75
CA LEU A 797 0.79 8.02 -21.44
C LEU A 797 0.75 8.28 -22.96
N ALA A 798 -0.45 8.35 -23.54
CA ALA A 798 -0.62 8.65 -24.95
C ALA A 798 -0.11 10.05 -25.31
N LEU A 799 -0.44 11.06 -24.50
CA LEU A 799 0.04 12.42 -24.68
C LEU A 799 1.56 12.50 -24.55
N VAL A 800 2.16 11.81 -23.58
CA VAL A 800 3.62 11.76 -23.40
C VAL A 800 4.31 11.13 -24.62
N LEU A 801 3.77 10.03 -25.15
CA LEU A 801 4.34 9.37 -26.33
C LEU A 801 4.19 10.22 -27.60
N LEU A 802 3.05 10.91 -27.78
CA LEU A 802 2.81 11.80 -28.91
C LEU A 802 3.68 13.07 -28.83
N PHE A 803 3.76 13.68 -27.66
CA PHE A 803 4.65 14.82 -27.39
C PHE A 803 6.11 14.42 -27.65
N GLY A 804 6.50 13.25 -27.16
CA GLY A 804 7.81 12.68 -27.40
C GLY A 804 8.12 12.50 -28.89
N GLN A 805 7.16 11.99 -29.65
CA GLN A 805 7.28 11.84 -31.11
C GLN A 805 7.39 13.20 -31.84
N ALA A 806 6.66 14.22 -31.38
CA ALA A 806 6.80 15.57 -31.89
C ALA A 806 8.17 16.17 -31.58
N ALA A 807 8.67 16.01 -30.35
CA ALA A 807 9.99 16.49 -29.92
C ALA A 807 11.12 15.86 -30.76
N ILE A 808 11.05 14.55 -31.03
CA ILE A 808 11.98 13.87 -31.93
C ILE A 808 11.91 14.45 -33.34
N THR A 809 10.71 14.66 -33.88
CA THR A 809 10.53 15.21 -35.22
C THR A 809 11.20 16.60 -35.34
N LEU A 810 11.05 17.45 -34.32
CA LEU A 810 11.71 18.76 -34.25
C LEU A 810 13.24 18.64 -34.16
N PHE A 811 13.73 17.71 -33.34
CA PHE A 811 15.16 17.43 -33.22
C PHE A 811 15.77 16.97 -34.55
N ILE A 812 15.09 16.06 -35.26
CA ILE A 812 15.50 15.58 -36.57
C ILE A 812 15.52 16.74 -37.57
N ASN A 813 14.49 17.57 -37.60
CA ASN A 813 14.43 18.71 -38.52
C ASN A 813 15.66 19.62 -38.35
N LYS A 814 15.97 20.03 -37.11
CA LYS A 814 17.16 20.84 -36.82
C LYS A 814 18.48 20.16 -37.21
N LYS A 815 18.58 18.84 -37.05
CA LYS A 815 19.80 18.09 -37.42
C LYS A 815 19.94 17.94 -38.93
N VAL A 816 18.83 17.72 -39.63
CA VAL A 816 18.76 17.61 -41.10
C VAL A 816 19.03 18.95 -41.78
N GLU A 817 18.74 20.08 -41.15
CA GLU A 817 19.11 21.39 -41.70
C GLU A 817 20.62 21.68 -41.62
N LYS A 818 21.34 21.08 -40.65
CA LYS A 818 22.76 21.37 -40.39
C LYS A 818 23.77 20.52 -41.16
N GLU A 819 23.42 19.31 -41.60
CA GLU A 819 24.35 18.43 -42.34
C GLU A 819 24.23 18.63 -43.86
N SER A 820 25.36 18.81 -44.56
CA SER A 820 25.37 18.95 -46.03
C SER A 820 24.99 17.63 -46.73
N LEU A 821 24.39 17.74 -47.93
CA LEU A 821 23.98 16.58 -48.73
C LEU A 821 25.19 15.71 -49.13
N ILE A 822 26.33 16.36 -49.41
CA ILE A 822 27.59 15.70 -49.76
C ILE A 822 28.11 14.90 -48.58
N ASP A 823 28.07 15.44 -47.36
CA ASP A 823 28.52 14.73 -46.15
C ASP A 823 27.67 13.50 -45.85
N ARG A 824 26.36 13.53 -46.16
CA ARG A 824 25.49 12.35 -45.99
C ARG A 824 25.84 11.23 -46.96
N ILE A 825 26.15 11.56 -48.20
CA ILE A 825 26.50 10.59 -49.24
C ILE A 825 27.92 10.05 -49.00
N ARG A 826 28.86 10.89 -48.55
CA ARG A 826 30.27 10.50 -48.27
C ARG A 826 30.49 9.78 -46.94
N SER A 827 29.58 9.86 -45.97
CA SER A 827 29.79 9.35 -44.59
C SER A 827 30.07 7.84 -44.40
N GLN A 828 30.23 7.06 -45.47
CA GLN A 828 30.59 5.63 -45.42
C GLN A 828 31.70 5.19 -46.39
N GLU A 829 32.36 6.13 -47.08
CA GLU A 829 33.71 5.88 -47.64
C GLU A 829 34.74 5.95 -46.52
#